data_AF-A0A958VCY6-F1
#
_entry.id   AF-A0A958VCY6-F1
#
_cell.length_a   1.000
_cell.length_b   1.000
_cell.length_c   1.000
_cell.angle_alpha   90.00
_cell.angle_beta   90.00
_cell.angle_gamma   90.00
#
_symmetry.space_group_name_H-M   'P 1'
#
loop_
_entity.id
_entity.type
_entity.pdbx_description
1 polymer ?
#
loop_
_entity_poly.entity_id
_entity_poly.type
_entity_poly.pdbx_seq_one_letter_code
_entity_poly.pdbx_strand_id
1 'polypeptide(L)'
;MKSLFIFFSLLFCLISFSQLDFKVATEHGTDKIGDGTAEVIILQGRPPFKYYWSNPGVNIYSSKASNLVEGEEISVRVVDSTGAEKEIPAMVPVISTVEKINIGMKPAVDVVGGIFFFPIYSKEIQIPEKTISAPFWDDKELKNFKLTKWLVDDGATVKHEQPIAILSHDKESITIYAVGEGKIEHKLKIGDEVRELDESGNITKALPLCVIKYDPEYTLMSENGQPVSTSVPLIVVWLILGAVFFTVRMKFINIRGFKHAIHLVSGKYDDPSHDHGEVSHFQALTTALSATVGLGNIASVAIAISVGGAGATFWLIVAGLIGMSSKFVECTLGVKYRKINEKGEVSGGPMYYLSQGLAKRGLGGLGKALAAIFAILCIGGSFGGGNMFQANQAFAQVNEQFSIGDGTGWIFGVFLAIAVGVVIIGGIKSIAKVTDKIVPFMVIIYVTFALIIIFMNIGNIGGAFTQIFQGAFNPDAVKGGIIGVLVIGFQRAAFSNEAGVGSASIAHSAAKTDEPVSEGIVALLEPFIDTVIVCTMTSLVLIFTGYAEDPQGLTGAKLTSAAFTQEFAWFSWVLTLAILLFAFSTMISWSYYGLKAWTYLFGESKAADYTYKSIFLVFIVIGSSIGLGSVLDFSDMMILGMAFPNILGLFIMSGEVANDLKLYLARVKSGEIRKFK
;
A
#
# COMPACT_ATOMS: atom_id res chain seq x y z
N MET A 1 20.76 57.41 -46.64
CA MET A 1 20.02 57.04 -45.41
C MET A 1 18.88 56.04 -45.63
N LYS A 2 18.04 56.14 -46.68
CA LYS A 2 16.95 55.16 -46.91
C LYS A 2 17.40 53.74 -47.26
N SER A 3 18.53 53.58 -47.97
CA SER A 3 19.08 52.25 -48.30
C SER A 3 19.74 51.53 -47.10
N LEU A 4 20.26 52.28 -46.12
CA LEU A 4 20.88 51.71 -44.91
C LEU A 4 19.82 51.20 -43.92
N PHE A 5 18.65 51.84 -43.88
CA PHE A 5 17.52 51.44 -43.04
C PHE A 5 16.82 50.17 -43.55
N ILE A 6 16.77 49.99 -44.88
CA ILE A 6 16.22 48.78 -45.51
C ILE A 6 17.17 47.59 -45.32
N PHE A 7 18.49 47.83 -45.34
CA PHE A 7 19.48 46.78 -45.05
C PHE A 7 19.45 46.35 -43.58
N PHE A 8 19.23 47.28 -42.65
CA PHE A 8 19.06 46.96 -41.22
C PHE A 8 17.70 46.30 -40.91
N SER A 9 16.62 46.65 -41.61
CA SER A 9 15.32 45.97 -41.44
C SER A 9 15.29 44.57 -42.07
N LEU A 10 16.08 44.33 -43.13
CA LEU A 10 16.27 42.99 -43.71
C LEU A 10 17.21 42.11 -42.85
N LEU A 11 18.20 42.70 -42.17
CA LEU A 11 19.04 41.96 -41.21
C LEU A 11 18.29 41.64 -39.90
N PHE A 12 17.38 42.50 -39.45
CA PHE A 12 16.53 42.23 -38.28
C PHE A 12 15.43 41.18 -38.56
N CYS A 13 15.12 40.92 -39.83
CA CYS A 13 14.17 39.86 -40.22
C CYS A 13 14.82 38.46 -40.26
N LEU A 14 16.15 38.35 -40.10
CA LEU A 14 16.90 37.08 -40.13
C LEU A 14 17.38 36.60 -38.75
N ILE A 15 16.97 37.28 -37.67
CA ILE A 15 17.16 36.80 -36.30
C ILE A 15 15.78 36.75 -35.61
N SER A 16 14.84 36.04 -36.23
CA SER A 16 13.84 35.36 -35.40
C SER A 16 14.61 34.26 -34.67
N PHE A 17 14.96 34.50 -33.40
CA PHE A 17 15.18 33.39 -32.49
C PHE A 17 13.94 32.51 -32.60
N SER A 18 14.06 31.33 -33.22
CA SER A 18 12.96 30.36 -33.25
C SER A 18 12.67 30.02 -31.80
N GLN A 19 11.63 30.63 -31.23
CA GLN A 19 11.20 30.30 -29.87
C GLN A 19 10.76 28.84 -29.89
N LEU A 20 11.23 28.08 -28.90
CA LEU A 20 10.81 26.69 -28.72
C LEU A 20 9.28 26.63 -28.68
N ASP A 21 8.70 25.89 -29.62
CA ASP A 21 7.26 25.71 -29.73
C ASP A 21 6.94 24.25 -30.05
N PHE A 22 5.92 23.72 -29.39
CA PHE A 22 5.49 22.34 -29.53
C PHE A 22 4.02 22.20 -29.17
N LYS A 23 3.44 21.06 -29.51
CA LYS A 23 2.09 20.66 -29.08
C LYS A 23 2.16 19.30 -28.42
N VAL A 24 1.22 19.05 -27.53
CA VAL A 24 1.03 17.74 -26.92
C VAL A 24 -0.20 17.11 -27.58
N ALA A 25 0.01 16.02 -28.30
CA ALA A 25 -1.06 15.19 -28.81
C ALA A 25 -1.37 14.13 -27.75
N THR A 26 -2.61 14.07 -27.29
CA THR A 26 -3.07 13.04 -26.36
C THR A 26 -3.92 12.04 -27.10
N GLU A 27 -3.61 10.77 -26.94
CA GLU A 27 -4.43 9.67 -27.43
C GLU A 27 -4.99 8.92 -26.23
N HIS A 28 -6.27 8.59 -26.32
CA HIS A 28 -6.91 7.68 -25.40
C HIS A 28 -6.51 6.24 -25.78
N GLY A 29 -6.16 5.42 -24.79
CA GLY A 29 -5.90 4.00 -25.01
C GLY A 29 -7.20 3.20 -25.12
N THR A 30 -7.36 2.19 -24.26
CA THR A 30 -8.52 1.29 -24.19
C THR A 30 -9.46 1.69 -23.06
N ASP A 31 -10.46 0.89 -22.71
CA ASP A 31 -11.37 1.19 -21.59
C ASP A 31 -10.71 1.03 -20.20
N LYS A 32 -9.38 0.86 -20.14
CA LYS A 32 -8.60 0.64 -18.92
C LYS A 32 -8.07 1.97 -18.40
N ILE A 33 -8.11 2.14 -17.08
CA ILE A 33 -7.50 3.32 -16.45
C ILE A 33 -5.99 3.29 -16.62
N GLY A 34 -5.41 4.45 -16.90
CA GLY A 34 -3.98 4.65 -16.87
C GLY A 34 -3.31 4.04 -18.09
N ASP A 35 -3.97 4.09 -19.25
CA ASP A 35 -3.43 3.61 -20.52
C ASP A 35 -3.37 4.72 -21.58
N GLY A 36 -3.79 5.93 -21.23
CA GLY A 36 -3.63 7.14 -22.00
C GLY A 36 -2.17 7.37 -22.41
N THR A 37 -2.01 7.92 -23.61
CA THR A 37 -0.69 8.29 -24.12
C THR A 37 -0.68 9.76 -24.49
N ALA A 38 0.48 10.38 -24.33
CA ALA A 38 0.72 11.74 -24.77
C ALA A 38 2.05 11.79 -25.50
N GLU A 39 2.07 12.45 -26.64
CA GLU A 39 3.26 12.63 -27.45
C GLU A 39 3.50 14.12 -27.70
N VAL A 40 4.75 14.54 -27.51
CA VAL A 40 5.20 15.88 -27.83
C VAL A 40 5.58 15.95 -29.29
N ILE A 41 4.88 16.80 -30.03
CA ILE A 41 5.17 17.13 -31.42
C ILE A 41 5.87 18.50 -31.44
N ILE A 42 7.17 18.50 -31.66
CA ILE A 42 7.98 19.73 -31.78
C ILE A 42 7.61 20.46 -33.07
N LEU A 43 7.22 21.73 -32.94
CA LEU A 43 6.92 22.61 -34.08
C LEU A 43 8.13 23.48 -34.44
N GLN A 44 8.87 23.95 -33.44
CA GLN A 44 10.08 24.77 -33.57
C GLN A 44 11.04 24.53 -32.39
N GLY A 45 12.35 24.46 -32.62
CA GLY A 45 13.38 24.31 -31.58
C GLY A 45 14.67 23.68 -32.11
N ARG A 46 15.73 23.65 -31.30
CA ARG A 46 17.02 23.03 -31.69
C ARG A 46 17.29 21.72 -30.94
N PRO A 47 17.46 20.58 -31.65
CA PRO A 47 17.82 19.32 -31.01
C PRO A 47 19.24 19.35 -30.42
N PRO A 48 19.59 18.43 -29.49
CA PRO A 48 18.70 17.45 -28.84
C PRO A 48 17.71 18.09 -27.87
N PHE A 49 16.54 17.47 -27.69
CA PHE A 49 15.49 17.90 -26.77
C PHE A 49 15.47 17.03 -25.51
N LYS A 50 15.11 17.63 -24.37
CA LYS A 50 14.78 16.94 -23.13
C LYS A 50 13.32 17.20 -22.78
N TYR A 51 12.60 16.16 -22.37
CA TYR A 51 11.17 16.16 -22.09
C TYR A 51 10.94 15.84 -20.62
N TYR A 52 10.57 16.84 -19.83
CA TYR A 52 10.27 16.69 -18.41
C TYR A 52 8.77 16.56 -18.24
N TRP A 53 8.28 15.33 -18.23
CA TRP A 53 6.87 15.01 -18.00
C TRP A 53 6.51 15.10 -16.51
N SER A 54 5.30 15.54 -16.18
CA SER A 54 4.81 15.52 -14.79
C SER A 54 4.59 14.09 -14.27
N ASN A 55 4.34 13.13 -15.17
CA ASN A 55 4.15 11.72 -14.79
C ASN A 55 5.49 11.07 -14.38
N PRO A 56 5.62 10.51 -13.16
CA PRO A 56 6.80 9.75 -12.76
C PRO A 56 6.98 8.48 -13.62
N GLY A 57 8.19 8.25 -14.13
CA GLY A 57 8.54 7.04 -14.90
C GLY A 57 8.65 7.25 -16.43
N VAL A 58 8.48 8.48 -16.91
CA VAL A 58 8.79 8.80 -18.32
C VAL A 58 10.20 9.37 -18.39
N ASN A 59 11.05 8.68 -19.15
CA ASN A 59 12.44 9.07 -19.34
C ASN A 59 12.54 10.47 -19.97
N ILE A 60 13.47 11.31 -19.48
CA ILE A 60 13.71 12.66 -20.01
C ILE A 60 14.04 12.72 -21.51
N TYR A 61 14.45 11.61 -22.11
CA TYR A 61 14.74 11.52 -23.55
C TYR A 61 13.52 11.11 -24.38
N SER A 62 12.39 10.74 -23.73
CA SER A 62 11.19 10.27 -24.41
C SER A 62 10.24 11.44 -24.72
N SER A 63 9.99 11.66 -26.00
CA SER A 63 8.91 12.54 -26.48
C SER A 63 7.53 11.95 -26.25
N LYS A 64 7.43 10.70 -25.78
CA LYS A 64 6.16 9.99 -25.53
C LYS A 64 6.05 9.59 -24.07
N ALA A 65 4.93 9.91 -23.46
CA ALA A 65 4.49 9.41 -22.18
C ALA A 65 3.37 8.39 -22.40
N SER A 66 3.48 7.25 -21.74
CA SER A 66 2.49 6.18 -21.76
C SER A 66 2.04 5.89 -20.33
N ASN A 67 0.93 5.17 -20.19
CA ASN A 67 0.29 4.84 -18.92
C ASN A 67 -0.17 6.08 -18.13
N LEU A 68 -0.75 7.05 -18.83
CA LEU A 68 -1.24 8.30 -18.23
C LEU A 68 -2.67 8.09 -17.73
N VAL A 69 -2.95 8.58 -16.53
CA VAL A 69 -4.30 8.52 -15.96
C VAL A 69 -5.20 9.52 -16.68
N GLU A 70 -6.30 9.03 -17.24
CA GLU A 70 -7.27 9.81 -17.99
C GLU A 70 -8.00 10.80 -17.08
N GLY A 71 -8.19 12.03 -17.56
CA GLY A 71 -8.79 13.13 -16.82
C GLY A 71 -7.89 13.79 -15.78
N GLU A 72 -6.65 13.34 -15.62
CA GLU A 72 -5.64 14.07 -14.86
C GLU A 72 -4.92 15.09 -15.75
N GLU A 73 -4.68 16.28 -15.19
CA GLU A 73 -3.84 17.28 -15.84
C GLU A 73 -2.38 16.85 -15.71
N ILE A 74 -1.77 16.61 -16.87
CA ILE A 74 -0.35 16.33 -17.00
C ILE A 74 0.31 17.56 -17.60
N SER A 75 1.58 17.80 -17.31
CA SER A 75 2.36 18.82 -17.99
C SER A 75 3.62 18.22 -18.57
N VAL A 76 4.12 18.81 -19.65
CA VAL A 76 5.44 18.48 -20.17
C VAL A 76 6.19 19.77 -20.41
N ARG A 77 7.35 19.86 -19.77
CA ARG A 77 8.33 20.93 -19.98
C ARG A 77 9.38 20.41 -20.95
N VAL A 78 9.51 21.04 -22.11
CA VAL A 78 10.54 20.71 -23.11
C VAL A 78 11.67 21.71 -22.98
N VAL A 79 12.91 21.23 -23.01
CA VAL A 79 14.13 22.04 -23.04
C VAL A 79 14.93 21.69 -24.28
N ASP A 80 15.35 22.70 -25.04
CA ASP A 80 16.17 22.54 -26.24
C ASP A 80 17.67 22.67 -25.97
N SER A 81 18.52 22.45 -26.98
CA SER A 81 19.99 22.48 -26.82
C SER A 81 20.57 23.87 -26.53
N THR A 82 19.76 24.93 -26.65
CA THR A 82 20.16 26.30 -26.30
C THR A 82 19.73 26.70 -24.89
N GLY A 83 19.00 25.82 -24.19
CA GLY A 83 18.43 26.07 -22.87
C GLY A 83 17.09 26.82 -22.93
N ALA A 84 16.48 26.97 -24.10
CA ALA A 84 15.12 27.50 -24.19
C ALA A 84 14.14 26.45 -23.65
N GLU A 85 13.20 26.87 -22.81
CA GLU A 85 12.21 25.99 -22.20
C GLU A 85 10.77 26.49 -22.40
N LYS A 86 9.84 25.56 -22.53
CA LYS A 86 8.40 25.83 -22.57
C LYS A 86 7.65 24.66 -21.93
N GLU A 87 6.64 24.97 -21.13
CA GLU A 87 5.77 23.97 -20.49
C GLU A 87 4.34 24.09 -21.03
N ILE A 88 3.73 22.95 -21.35
CA ILE A 88 2.35 22.88 -21.85
C ILE A 88 1.58 21.87 -21.00
N PRO A 89 0.44 22.26 -20.41
CA PRO A 89 -0.48 21.32 -19.79
C PRO A 89 -1.25 20.54 -20.87
N ALA A 90 -1.54 19.29 -20.59
CA ALA A 90 -2.34 18.40 -21.40
C ALA A 90 -3.23 17.56 -20.47
N MET A 91 -4.31 17.02 -21.03
CA MET A 91 -5.20 16.13 -20.29
C MET A 91 -5.70 15.08 -21.27
N VAL A 92 -5.54 13.82 -20.93
CA VAL A 92 -6.12 12.73 -21.72
C VAL A 92 -7.63 12.73 -21.44
N PRO A 93 -8.50 12.78 -22.48
CA PRO A 93 -9.93 12.83 -22.28
C PRO A 93 -10.47 11.53 -21.68
N VAL A 94 -11.50 11.66 -20.84
CA VAL A 94 -12.15 10.55 -20.12
C VAL A 94 -13.28 9.98 -20.96
N ILE A 95 -13.28 8.68 -21.19
CA ILE A 95 -14.32 8.01 -21.98
C ILE A 95 -15.01 6.94 -21.14
N SER A 96 -14.25 6.14 -20.39
CA SER A 96 -14.77 5.00 -19.63
C SER A 96 -15.58 5.42 -18.40
N THR A 97 -16.59 4.61 -18.04
CA THR A 97 -17.32 4.76 -16.77
C THR A 97 -16.41 4.56 -15.56
N VAL A 98 -15.37 3.75 -15.73
CA VAL A 98 -14.40 3.39 -14.69
C VAL A 98 -13.52 4.61 -14.35
N GLU A 99 -13.03 5.32 -15.35
CA GLU A 99 -12.27 6.57 -15.20
C GLU A 99 -13.11 7.68 -14.54
N LYS A 100 -14.41 7.79 -14.90
CA LYS A 100 -15.32 8.75 -14.27
C LYS A 100 -15.46 8.52 -12.77
N ILE A 101 -15.50 7.26 -12.34
CA ILE A 101 -15.55 6.91 -10.91
C ILE A 101 -14.23 7.28 -10.23
N ASN A 102 -13.10 6.99 -10.86
CA ASN A 102 -11.78 7.36 -10.36
C ASN A 102 -11.68 8.87 -10.06
N ILE A 103 -12.04 9.70 -11.04
CA ILE A 103 -12.04 11.16 -10.91
C ILE A 103 -13.05 11.61 -9.84
N GLY A 104 -14.21 10.95 -9.75
CA GLY A 104 -15.21 11.24 -8.73
C GLY A 104 -14.74 11.00 -7.29
N MET A 105 -13.81 10.07 -7.07
CA MET A 105 -13.25 9.79 -5.74
C MET A 105 -12.12 10.75 -5.35
N LYS A 106 -11.39 11.30 -6.33
CA LYS A 106 -10.18 12.11 -6.09
C LYS A 106 -10.39 13.32 -5.17
N PRO A 107 -11.45 14.14 -5.28
CA PRO A 107 -11.67 15.25 -4.34
C PRO A 107 -11.76 14.80 -2.88
N ALA A 108 -12.34 13.62 -2.62
CA ALA A 108 -12.41 13.07 -1.26
C ALA A 108 -11.04 12.55 -0.78
N VAL A 109 -10.28 11.92 -1.68
CA VAL A 109 -8.88 11.51 -1.45
C VAL A 109 -8.04 12.73 -1.08
N ASP A 110 -8.08 13.79 -1.88
CA ASP A 110 -7.27 15.00 -1.68
C ASP A 110 -7.57 15.69 -0.35
N VAL A 111 -8.86 15.78 0.04
CA VAL A 111 -9.26 16.35 1.33
C VAL A 111 -8.74 15.52 2.51
N VAL A 112 -8.91 14.20 2.46
CA VAL A 112 -8.42 13.32 3.54
C VAL A 112 -6.89 13.30 3.59
N GLY A 113 -6.23 13.27 2.43
CA GLY A 113 -4.79 13.37 2.28
C GLY A 113 -4.23 14.66 2.88
N GLY A 114 -4.84 15.80 2.56
CA GLY A 114 -4.44 17.10 3.10
C GLY A 114 -4.61 17.23 4.61
N ILE A 115 -5.59 16.55 5.21
CA ILE A 115 -5.87 16.65 6.66
C ILE A 115 -5.02 15.68 7.48
N PHE A 116 -4.91 14.41 7.07
CA PHE A 116 -4.32 13.35 7.90
C PHE A 116 -2.95 12.87 7.42
N PHE A 117 -2.60 13.11 6.16
CA PHE A 117 -1.39 12.58 5.54
C PHE A 117 -0.39 13.67 5.15
N PHE A 118 -0.59 14.91 5.61
CA PHE A 118 0.42 15.94 5.38
C PHE A 118 1.77 15.51 5.98
N PRO A 119 2.87 15.71 5.24
CA PRO A 119 4.19 15.31 5.69
C PRO A 119 4.60 16.24 6.84
N ILE A 120 4.90 15.66 8.01
CA ILE A 120 5.54 16.41 9.11
C ILE A 120 7.05 16.54 8.91
N TYR A 121 7.59 15.71 8.02
CA TYR A 121 8.97 15.69 7.61
C TYR A 121 9.04 15.24 6.15
N SER A 122 9.78 15.99 5.35
CA SER A 122 10.19 15.58 4.01
C SER A 122 11.68 15.84 3.86
N LYS A 123 12.40 14.87 3.31
CA LYS A 123 13.82 15.03 2.96
C LYS A 123 14.04 14.50 1.56
N GLU A 124 14.67 15.31 0.71
CA GLU A 124 15.23 14.85 -0.55
C GLU A 124 16.28 13.78 -0.27
N ILE A 125 16.21 12.69 -1.02
CA ILE A 125 17.12 11.56 -0.85
C ILE A 125 18.45 11.93 -1.47
N GLN A 126 19.50 11.91 -0.68
CA GLN A 126 20.88 12.08 -1.13
C GLN A 126 21.50 10.70 -1.36
N ILE A 127 22.24 10.54 -2.45
CA ILE A 127 22.96 9.31 -2.75
C ILE A 127 24.46 9.60 -2.93
N PRO A 128 25.34 8.73 -2.39
CA PRO A 128 26.79 8.87 -2.53
C PRO A 128 27.28 8.39 -3.89
N GLU A 129 26.56 7.48 -4.54
CA GLU A 129 26.87 7.01 -5.89
C GLU A 129 25.61 6.58 -6.65
N LYS A 130 25.68 6.61 -7.99
CA LYS A 130 24.63 6.06 -8.85
C LYS A 130 25.26 5.30 -10.01
N THR A 131 24.76 4.08 -10.23
CA THR A 131 25.01 3.34 -11.46
C THR A 131 24.16 3.92 -12.59
N ILE A 132 24.81 4.31 -13.68
CA ILE A 132 24.15 4.80 -14.89
C ILE A 132 24.06 3.64 -15.87
N SER A 133 22.83 3.28 -16.26
CA SER A 133 22.56 2.35 -17.35
C SER A 133 22.19 3.11 -18.62
N ALA A 134 22.24 2.44 -19.77
CA ALA A 134 21.80 3.04 -21.02
C ALA A 134 20.30 3.35 -20.97
N PRO A 135 19.85 4.54 -21.44
CA PRO A 135 18.42 4.82 -21.61
C PRO A 135 17.85 3.92 -22.70
N PHE A 136 16.58 3.51 -22.61
CA PHE A 136 15.91 2.65 -23.59
C PHE A 136 16.52 1.25 -23.74
N TRP A 137 17.25 0.76 -22.74
CA TRP A 137 17.88 -0.57 -22.78
C TRP A 137 16.86 -1.71 -22.95
N ASP A 138 15.64 -1.49 -22.47
CA ASP A 138 14.48 -2.38 -22.46
C ASP A 138 13.66 -2.32 -23.76
N ASP A 139 13.96 -1.37 -24.66
CA ASP A 139 13.28 -1.26 -25.95
C ASP A 139 13.70 -2.40 -26.89
N LYS A 140 12.71 -3.25 -27.24
CA LYS A 140 12.91 -4.41 -28.12
C LYS A 140 13.12 -4.02 -29.58
N GLU A 141 12.72 -2.82 -29.99
CA GLU A 141 12.84 -2.35 -31.37
C GLU A 141 14.27 -1.88 -31.69
N LEU A 142 14.97 -1.33 -30.70
CA LEU A 142 16.34 -0.86 -30.86
C LEU A 142 17.30 -2.04 -31.04
N LYS A 143 17.98 -2.12 -32.19
CA LYS A 143 18.99 -3.17 -32.44
C LYS A 143 20.41 -2.59 -32.42
N ASN A 144 21.39 -3.46 -32.14
CA ASN A 144 22.81 -3.11 -32.08
C ASN A 144 23.15 -1.95 -31.14
N PHE A 145 22.44 -1.85 -30.01
CA PHE A 145 22.59 -0.75 -29.08
C PHE A 145 23.90 -0.88 -28.28
N LYS A 146 24.91 -0.09 -28.67
CA LYS A 146 26.30 -0.26 -28.23
C LYS A 146 26.91 1.05 -27.75
N LEU A 147 27.84 0.92 -26.83
CA LEU A 147 28.70 2.03 -26.42
C LEU A 147 29.77 2.29 -27.50
N THR A 148 29.76 3.48 -28.10
CA THR A 148 30.68 3.81 -29.20
C THR A 148 31.87 4.65 -28.76
N LYS A 149 31.70 5.51 -27.75
CA LYS A 149 32.76 6.40 -27.30
C LYS A 149 32.54 6.87 -25.86
N TRP A 150 33.61 6.87 -25.07
CA TRP A 150 33.69 7.66 -23.84
C TRP A 150 34.20 9.07 -24.15
N LEU A 151 33.56 10.08 -23.56
CA LEU A 151 33.91 11.50 -23.71
C LEU A 151 34.74 12.01 -22.53
N VAL A 152 34.89 11.20 -21.49
CA VAL A 152 35.66 11.46 -20.28
C VAL A 152 36.52 10.23 -19.97
N ASP A 153 37.65 10.43 -19.30
CA ASP A 153 38.53 9.33 -18.89
C ASP A 153 37.99 8.61 -17.66
N ASP A 154 38.35 7.33 -17.52
CA ASP A 154 37.99 6.54 -16.33
C ASP A 154 38.64 7.15 -15.07
N GLY A 155 37.85 7.31 -14.00
CA GLY A 155 38.26 7.98 -12.77
C GLY A 155 38.23 9.51 -12.81
N ALA A 156 37.85 10.14 -13.92
CA ALA A 156 37.79 11.59 -14.05
C ALA A 156 36.65 12.20 -13.21
N THR A 157 36.85 13.43 -12.74
CA THR A 157 35.78 14.22 -12.13
C THR A 157 34.91 14.84 -13.23
N VAL A 158 33.62 14.55 -13.19
CA VAL A 158 32.60 15.05 -14.11
C VAL A 158 31.69 16.05 -13.40
N LYS A 159 31.20 17.05 -14.12
CA LYS A 159 30.20 18.01 -13.63
C LYS A 159 28.79 17.62 -14.03
N HIS A 160 27.79 18.12 -13.31
CA HIS A 160 26.38 17.98 -13.70
C HIS A 160 26.16 18.46 -15.15
N GLU A 161 25.42 17.66 -15.92
CA GLU A 161 25.16 17.82 -17.37
C GLU A 161 26.40 17.85 -18.28
N GLN A 162 27.55 17.39 -17.81
CA GLN A 162 28.70 17.18 -18.69
C GLN A 162 28.47 15.95 -19.57
N PRO A 163 28.72 16.00 -20.89
CA PRO A 163 28.62 14.81 -21.74
C PRO A 163 29.71 13.78 -21.37
N ILE A 164 29.32 12.54 -21.12
CA ILE A 164 30.21 11.46 -20.64
C ILE A 164 30.38 10.31 -21.63
N ALA A 165 29.35 9.97 -22.42
CA ALA A 165 29.42 8.84 -23.35
C ALA A 165 28.55 9.05 -24.58
N ILE A 166 28.83 8.31 -25.65
CA ILE A 166 28.00 8.23 -26.86
C ILE A 166 27.61 6.77 -27.08
N LEU A 167 26.30 6.52 -27.13
CA LEU A 167 25.72 5.25 -27.54
C LEU A 167 25.26 5.35 -28.98
N SER A 168 25.21 4.23 -29.71
CA SER A 168 24.59 4.19 -31.04
C SER A 168 23.59 3.05 -31.16
N HIS A 169 22.48 3.29 -31.86
CA HIS A 169 21.54 2.27 -32.33
C HIS A 169 21.19 2.59 -33.79
N ASP A 170 21.12 1.58 -34.67
CA ASP A 170 20.60 1.68 -36.04
C ASP A 170 20.93 2.96 -36.86
N LYS A 171 22.15 3.52 -36.68
CA LYS A 171 22.74 4.76 -37.28
C LYS A 171 22.46 6.10 -36.58
N GLU A 172 21.72 6.10 -35.49
CA GLU A 172 21.52 7.26 -34.62
C GLU A 172 22.44 7.18 -33.40
N SER A 173 22.81 8.35 -32.85
CA SER A 173 23.72 8.45 -31.71
C SER A 173 23.09 9.21 -30.56
N ILE A 174 23.10 8.61 -29.37
CA ILE A 174 22.59 9.20 -28.14
C ILE A 174 23.78 9.64 -27.28
N THR A 175 23.84 10.91 -26.92
CA THR A 175 24.84 11.41 -25.97
C THR A 175 24.30 11.28 -24.55
N ILE A 176 25.08 10.61 -23.69
CA ILE A 176 24.81 10.44 -22.27
C ILE A 176 25.51 11.54 -21.51
N TYR A 177 24.82 12.11 -20.54
CA TYR A 177 25.32 13.21 -19.71
C TYR A 177 25.44 12.76 -18.25
N ALA A 178 26.42 13.29 -17.54
CA ALA A 178 26.57 13.11 -16.11
C ALA A 178 25.36 13.71 -15.39
N VAL A 179 24.75 12.92 -14.53
CA VAL A 179 23.57 13.32 -13.75
C VAL A 179 23.95 14.14 -12.52
N GLY A 180 25.22 14.16 -12.08
CA GLY A 180 25.69 14.95 -10.93
C GLY A 180 27.20 15.16 -10.97
N GLU A 181 27.73 15.90 -10.00
CA GLU A 181 29.16 16.16 -9.87
C GLU A 181 29.85 15.05 -9.06
N GLY A 182 30.92 14.45 -9.61
CA GLY A 182 31.57 13.31 -8.96
C GLY A 182 32.63 12.63 -9.81
N LYS A 183 33.20 11.52 -9.31
CA LYS A 183 34.15 10.69 -10.04
C LYS A 183 33.44 9.58 -10.81
N ILE A 184 33.71 9.47 -12.11
CA ILE A 184 33.16 8.42 -12.96
C ILE A 184 34.04 7.15 -12.91
N GLU A 185 33.42 5.99 -12.85
CA GLU A 185 34.06 4.67 -12.93
C GLU A 185 33.40 3.88 -14.08
N HIS A 186 34.14 3.62 -15.14
CA HIS A 186 33.62 2.90 -16.32
C HIS A 186 33.37 1.43 -15.99
N LYS A 187 32.22 0.90 -16.42
CA LYS A 187 31.86 -0.52 -16.25
C LYS A 187 31.78 -1.26 -17.58
N LEU A 188 31.52 -0.56 -18.68
CA LEU A 188 31.51 -1.11 -20.05
C LEU A 188 32.69 -0.60 -20.90
N LYS A 189 33.15 -1.45 -21.83
CA LYS A 189 34.18 -1.10 -22.81
C LYS A 189 33.56 -0.61 -24.11
N ILE A 190 34.32 0.16 -24.87
CA ILE A 190 33.90 0.64 -26.19
C ILE A 190 33.66 -0.57 -27.11
N GLY A 191 32.49 -0.61 -27.74
CA GLY A 191 32.03 -1.70 -28.61
C GLY A 191 31.13 -2.72 -27.91
N ASP A 192 31.06 -2.71 -26.58
CA ASP A 192 30.18 -3.60 -25.82
C ASP A 192 28.70 -3.23 -26.04
N GLU A 193 27.83 -4.25 -26.01
CA GLU A 193 26.39 -4.02 -25.91
C GLU A 193 26.02 -3.51 -24.53
N VAL A 194 24.97 -2.69 -24.48
CA VAL A 194 24.51 -2.07 -23.23
C VAL A 194 23.49 -2.94 -22.48
N ARG A 195 23.21 -4.14 -23.00
CA ARG A 195 22.23 -5.09 -22.46
C ARG A 195 22.65 -6.53 -22.73
N GLU A 196 22.13 -7.44 -21.93
CA GLU A 196 22.31 -8.88 -22.08
C GLU A 196 21.06 -9.50 -22.74
N LEU A 197 21.28 -10.49 -23.61
CA LEU A 197 20.24 -11.23 -24.32
C LEU A 197 20.31 -12.71 -23.93
N ASP A 198 19.16 -13.36 -23.77
CA ASP A 198 19.08 -14.82 -23.62
C ASP A 198 19.38 -15.54 -24.96
N GLU A 199 19.47 -16.87 -24.90
CA GLU A 199 19.69 -17.71 -26.10
C GLU A 199 18.55 -17.59 -27.14
N SER A 200 17.38 -17.07 -26.74
CA SER A 200 16.22 -16.81 -27.61
C SER A 200 16.20 -15.38 -28.16
N GLY A 201 17.18 -14.54 -27.81
CA GLY A 201 17.28 -13.14 -28.24
C GLY A 201 16.41 -12.17 -27.44
N ASN A 202 15.84 -12.57 -26.31
CA ASN A 202 15.10 -11.68 -25.41
C ASN A 202 16.05 -10.94 -24.48
N ILE A 203 15.72 -9.68 -24.17
CA ILE A 203 16.47 -8.84 -23.24
C ILE A 203 16.30 -9.38 -21.82
N THR A 204 17.40 -9.69 -21.15
CA THR A 204 17.40 -10.21 -19.78
C THR A 204 17.75 -9.14 -18.76
N LYS A 205 18.74 -8.28 -19.04
CA LYS A 205 19.18 -7.25 -18.09
C LYS A 205 19.93 -6.10 -18.77
N ALA A 206 19.81 -4.91 -18.19
CA ALA A 206 20.67 -3.76 -18.51
C ALA A 206 22.10 -3.98 -18.00
N LEU A 207 23.11 -3.72 -18.84
CA LEU A 207 24.49 -3.68 -18.41
C LEU A 207 24.84 -2.26 -17.92
N PRO A 208 25.51 -2.12 -16.76
CA PRO A 208 25.86 -0.81 -16.22
C PRO A 208 26.91 -0.14 -17.10
N LEU A 209 26.67 1.11 -17.54
CA LEU A 209 27.65 1.86 -18.32
C LEU A 209 28.81 2.35 -17.45
N CYS A 210 28.47 3.04 -16.36
CA CYS A 210 29.41 3.57 -15.40
C CYS A 210 28.76 3.74 -14.03
N VAL A 211 29.58 3.98 -13.01
CA VAL A 211 29.16 4.43 -11.68
C VAL A 211 29.72 5.84 -11.47
N ILE A 212 28.89 6.80 -11.07
CA ILE A 212 29.38 8.11 -10.61
C ILE A 212 29.35 8.10 -9.09
N LYS A 213 30.51 8.31 -8.46
CA LYS A 213 30.66 8.56 -7.02
C LYS A 213 30.61 10.06 -6.79
N TYR A 214 29.53 10.55 -6.21
CA TYR A 214 29.22 11.98 -6.09
C TYR A 214 30.01 12.65 -4.97
N ASP A 215 30.44 13.89 -5.23
CA ASP A 215 31.08 14.78 -4.25
C ASP A 215 30.82 16.24 -4.67
N PRO A 216 29.86 16.96 -4.06
CA PRO A 216 29.01 16.54 -2.93
C PRO A 216 27.93 15.50 -3.34
N GLU A 217 27.28 14.87 -2.35
CA GLU A 217 26.19 13.90 -2.58
C GLU A 217 25.11 14.45 -3.51
N TYR A 218 24.53 13.57 -4.33
CA TYR A 218 23.56 13.94 -5.35
C TYR A 218 22.12 13.70 -4.87
N THR A 219 21.24 14.68 -5.08
CA THR A 219 19.81 14.50 -4.89
C THR A 219 19.30 13.49 -5.92
N LEU A 220 18.82 12.33 -5.45
CA LEU A 220 18.22 11.33 -6.31
C LEU A 220 17.03 11.95 -7.05
N MET A 221 17.15 12.05 -8.37
CA MET A 221 16.06 12.47 -9.25
C MET A 221 15.31 11.25 -9.77
N SER A 222 13.98 11.35 -9.82
CA SER A 222 13.09 10.44 -10.53
C SER A 222 13.39 10.48 -12.03
N GLU A 223 12.89 9.50 -12.79
CA GLU A 223 13.11 9.41 -14.25
C GLU A 223 12.61 10.63 -15.02
N ASN A 224 11.66 11.37 -14.45
CA ASN A 224 11.11 12.61 -14.97
C ASN A 224 11.85 13.89 -14.51
N GLY A 225 12.93 13.75 -13.74
CA GLY A 225 13.78 14.87 -13.30
C GLY A 225 13.33 15.59 -12.04
N GLN A 226 12.33 15.09 -11.29
CA GLN A 226 11.97 15.65 -9.98
C GLN A 226 12.75 15.02 -8.82
N PRO A 227 13.08 15.77 -7.75
CA PRO A 227 13.70 15.23 -6.55
C PRO A 227 12.83 14.14 -5.91
N VAL A 228 13.41 12.94 -5.72
CA VAL A 228 12.77 11.89 -4.92
C VAL A 228 12.92 12.27 -3.46
N SER A 229 11.80 12.43 -2.79
CA SER A 229 11.76 12.74 -1.36
C SER A 229 11.12 11.61 -0.57
N THR A 230 11.58 11.43 0.65
CA THR A 230 10.92 10.58 1.64
C THR A 230 10.05 11.47 2.52
N SER A 231 8.74 11.20 2.53
CA SER A 231 7.79 11.86 3.41
C SER A 231 7.44 10.98 4.60
N VAL A 232 7.27 11.60 5.77
CA VAL A 232 6.75 10.94 6.97
C VAL A 232 5.32 11.44 7.20
N PRO A 233 4.30 10.62 6.92
CA PRO A 233 2.92 11.00 7.17
C PRO A 233 2.66 11.12 8.67
N LEU A 234 1.97 12.19 9.10
CA LEU A 234 1.60 12.39 10.50
C LEU A 234 0.91 11.14 11.10
N ILE A 235 -0.01 10.54 10.35
CA ILE A 235 -0.81 9.41 10.82
C ILE A 235 0.03 8.18 11.19
N VAL A 236 1.15 7.94 10.48
CA VAL A 236 2.07 6.84 10.77
C VAL A 236 2.77 7.09 12.10
N VAL A 237 3.22 8.32 12.34
CA VAL A 237 3.81 8.71 13.63
C VAL A 237 2.79 8.61 14.76
N TRP A 238 1.55 9.01 14.50
CA TRP A 238 0.44 8.89 15.45
C TRP A 238 0.18 7.43 15.86
N LEU A 239 0.19 6.51 14.90
CA LEU A 239 0.10 5.06 15.13
C LEU A 239 1.26 4.53 15.97
N ILE A 240 2.50 4.90 15.63
CA ILE A 240 3.70 4.49 16.37
C ILE A 240 3.62 4.97 17.83
N LEU A 241 3.35 6.26 18.04
CA LEU A 241 3.27 6.85 19.37
C LEU A 241 2.17 6.21 20.21
N GLY A 242 0.99 5.98 19.60
CA GLY A 242 -0.11 5.26 20.24
C GLY A 242 0.31 3.86 20.68
N ALA A 243 0.88 3.06 19.79
CA ALA A 243 1.28 1.68 20.07
C ALA A 243 2.36 1.57 21.16
N VAL A 244 3.37 2.45 21.13
CA VAL A 244 4.40 2.52 22.17
C VAL A 244 3.76 2.92 23.51
N PHE A 245 2.93 3.97 23.52
CA PHE A 245 2.26 4.45 24.71
C PHE A 245 1.38 3.37 25.35
N PHE A 246 0.52 2.71 24.59
CA PHE A 246 -0.37 1.66 25.12
C PHE A 246 0.42 0.43 25.60
N THR A 247 1.50 0.07 24.90
CA THR A 247 2.39 -1.02 25.35
C THR A 247 2.98 -0.74 26.72
N VAL A 248 3.53 0.46 26.94
CA VAL A 248 4.08 0.85 28.25
C VAL A 248 2.98 1.01 29.29
N ARG A 249 1.88 1.70 28.95
CA ARG A 249 0.76 2.00 29.86
C ARG A 249 0.06 0.75 30.38
N MET A 250 -0.07 -0.27 29.53
CA MET A 250 -0.63 -1.59 29.86
C MET A 250 0.44 -2.56 30.33
N LYS A 251 1.66 -2.08 30.61
CA LYS A 251 2.79 -2.85 31.15
C LYS A 251 3.13 -4.09 30.32
N PHE A 252 3.28 -3.97 29.00
CA PHE A 252 3.58 -5.09 28.09
C PHE A 252 2.53 -6.22 28.16
N ILE A 253 1.25 -5.84 28.03
CA ILE A 253 0.14 -6.80 28.03
C ILE A 253 0.21 -7.77 26.84
N ASN A 254 0.79 -7.33 25.72
CA ASN A 254 1.08 -8.14 24.54
C ASN A 254 1.85 -9.44 24.87
N ILE A 255 2.81 -9.39 25.80
CA ILE A 255 3.56 -10.57 26.24
C ILE A 255 2.84 -11.29 27.40
N ARG A 256 2.42 -10.53 28.42
CA ARG A 256 1.86 -11.11 29.66
C ARG A 256 0.49 -11.74 29.48
N GLY A 257 -0.31 -11.25 28.53
CA GLY A 257 -1.67 -11.69 28.26
C GLY A 257 -1.77 -12.90 27.33
N PHE A 258 -0.69 -13.26 26.62
CA PHE A 258 -0.73 -14.22 25.51
C PHE A 258 -1.28 -15.60 25.90
N LYS A 259 -0.79 -16.18 27.00
CA LYS A 259 -1.28 -17.48 27.50
C LYS A 259 -2.76 -17.42 27.88
N HIS A 260 -3.21 -16.31 28.44
CA HIS A 260 -4.61 -16.12 28.82
C HIS A 260 -5.50 -15.94 27.59
N ALA A 261 -5.02 -15.25 26.55
CA ALA A 261 -5.71 -15.11 25.27
C ALA A 261 -6.02 -16.48 24.64
N ILE A 262 -5.05 -17.39 24.61
CA ILE A 262 -5.27 -18.76 24.09
C ILE A 262 -6.34 -19.49 24.92
N HIS A 263 -6.32 -19.35 26.24
CA HIS A 263 -7.34 -19.98 27.08
C HIS A 263 -8.75 -19.42 26.85
N LEU A 264 -8.88 -18.10 26.69
CA LEU A 264 -10.14 -17.43 26.38
C LEU A 264 -10.69 -17.91 25.03
N VAL A 265 -9.86 -17.91 23.99
CA VAL A 265 -10.26 -18.40 22.65
C VAL A 265 -10.66 -19.88 22.67
N SER A 266 -10.04 -20.69 23.52
CA SER A 266 -10.40 -22.10 23.69
C SER A 266 -11.70 -22.34 24.45
N GLY A 267 -12.42 -21.28 24.88
CA GLY A 267 -13.69 -21.37 25.59
C GLY A 267 -13.59 -21.72 27.07
N LYS A 268 -12.36 -21.79 27.64
CA LYS A 268 -12.14 -22.20 29.05
C LYS A 268 -12.68 -21.23 30.09
N TYR A 269 -13.18 -20.07 29.67
CA TYR A 269 -13.71 -19.03 30.56
C TYR A 269 -15.06 -18.51 30.09
N ASP A 270 -15.68 -19.15 29.09
CA ASP A 270 -16.99 -18.75 28.57
C ASP A 270 -18.05 -19.27 29.54
N ASP A 271 -18.94 -18.41 30.04
CA ASP A 271 -20.11 -18.83 30.82
C ASP A 271 -21.35 -18.88 29.90
N PRO A 272 -21.79 -20.07 29.45
CA PRO A 272 -22.90 -20.19 28.51
C PRO A 272 -24.25 -19.72 29.08
N SER A 273 -24.35 -19.51 30.39
CA SER A 273 -25.59 -19.22 31.09
C SER A 273 -25.83 -17.73 31.38
N HIS A 274 -24.78 -16.90 31.33
CA HIS A 274 -24.85 -15.49 31.72
C HIS A 274 -24.29 -14.51 30.69
N ASP A 275 -23.33 -14.91 29.83
CA ASP A 275 -22.65 -13.96 28.95
C ASP A 275 -23.53 -13.43 27.81
N HIS A 276 -23.65 -12.10 27.71
CA HIS A 276 -24.36 -11.44 26.62
C HIS A 276 -23.49 -11.23 25.37
N GLY A 277 -24.07 -11.47 24.20
CA GLY A 277 -23.42 -11.26 22.90
C GLY A 277 -23.97 -12.17 21.79
N GLU A 278 -23.44 -12.04 20.59
CA GLU A 278 -23.92 -12.76 19.40
C GLU A 278 -23.04 -13.95 19.02
N VAL A 279 -21.73 -13.85 19.24
CA VAL A 279 -20.71 -14.81 18.78
C VAL A 279 -19.74 -15.20 19.90
N SER A 280 -19.07 -16.35 19.82
CA SER A 280 -18.05 -16.73 20.82
C SER A 280 -16.75 -15.93 20.67
N HIS A 281 -15.84 -16.00 21.65
CA HIS A 281 -14.50 -15.42 21.55
C HIS A 281 -13.75 -15.88 20.30
N PHE A 282 -13.80 -17.19 19.99
CA PHE A 282 -13.18 -17.74 18.78
C PHE A 282 -13.80 -17.15 17.52
N GLN A 283 -15.14 -17.06 17.46
CA GLN A 283 -15.84 -16.52 16.31
C GLN A 283 -15.61 -15.02 16.11
N ALA A 284 -15.52 -14.26 17.21
CA ALA A 284 -15.15 -12.85 17.17
C ALA A 284 -13.72 -12.69 16.62
N LEU A 285 -12.77 -13.46 17.15
CA LEU A 285 -11.38 -13.47 16.69
C LEU A 285 -11.26 -13.89 15.21
N THR A 286 -11.92 -14.96 14.76
CA THR A 286 -11.84 -15.38 13.35
C THR A 286 -12.52 -14.37 12.44
N THR A 287 -13.60 -13.72 12.88
CA THR A 287 -14.23 -12.64 12.11
C THR A 287 -13.30 -11.44 11.99
N ALA A 288 -12.62 -11.04 13.07
CA ALA A 288 -11.63 -9.97 13.02
C ALA A 288 -10.41 -10.34 12.17
N LEU A 289 -9.86 -11.54 12.37
CA LEU A 289 -8.77 -12.08 11.56
C LEU A 289 -9.12 -12.20 10.08
N SER A 290 -10.37 -12.46 9.69
CA SER A 290 -10.72 -12.45 8.26
C SER A 290 -10.65 -11.07 7.63
N ALA A 291 -10.85 -10.01 8.41
CA ALA A 291 -10.74 -8.63 7.94
C ALA A 291 -9.27 -8.19 7.79
N THR A 292 -8.39 -8.68 8.68
CA THR A 292 -6.97 -8.32 8.69
C THR A 292 -6.12 -9.28 7.85
N VAL A 293 -6.26 -10.59 8.08
CA VAL A 293 -5.56 -11.64 7.35
C VAL A 293 -6.22 -11.84 6.00
N GLY A 294 -5.77 -11.06 5.03
CA GLY A 294 -6.32 -11.03 3.69
C GLY A 294 -5.26 -10.79 2.65
N LEU A 295 -5.66 -10.15 1.54
CA LEU A 295 -4.71 -9.74 0.51
C LEU A 295 -3.72 -8.67 1.00
N GLY A 296 -4.02 -7.98 2.11
CA GLY A 296 -3.06 -7.08 2.75
C GLY A 296 -1.75 -7.79 3.13
N ASN A 297 -1.80 -9.01 3.67
CA ASN A 297 -0.62 -9.74 4.13
C ASN A 297 0.23 -10.30 2.99
N ILE A 298 -0.39 -10.49 1.81
CA ILE A 298 0.26 -11.02 0.62
C ILE A 298 0.75 -9.84 -0.22
N ALA A 299 -0.16 -8.98 -0.66
CA ALA A 299 0.14 -7.87 -1.55
C ALA A 299 0.83 -6.69 -0.85
N SER A 300 0.38 -6.28 0.35
CA SER A 300 0.97 -5.10 1.01
C SER A 300 2.37 -5.38 1.54
N VAL A 301 2.69 -6.63 1.91
CA VAL A 301 4.08 -7.03 2.25
C VAL A 301 4.98 -7.03 1.03
N ALA A 302 4.50 -7.57 -0.09
CA ALA A 302 5.21 -7.51 -1.36
C ALA A 302 5.51 -6.06 -1.77
N ILE A 303 4.53 -5.15 -1.63
CA ILE A 303 4.72 -3.70 -1.84
C ILE A 303 5.71 -3.12 -0.82
N ALA A 304 5.61 -3.50 0.46
CA ALA A 304 6.50 -3.00 1.51
C ALA A 304 7.96 -3.37 1.24
N ILE A 305 8.22 -4.55 0.68
CA ILE A 305 9.58 -5.03 0.40
C ILE A 305 10.08 -4.53 -0.95
N SER A 306 9.25 -4.50 -1.99
CA SER A 306 9.67 -3.93 -3.28
C SER A 306 10.00 -2.44 -3.17
N VAL A 307 9.25 -1.73 -2.32
CA VAL A 307 9.51 -0.32 -2.01
C VAL A 307 10.55 -0.21 -0.89
N GLY A 308 10.34 -0.71 0.31
CA GLY A 308 11.25 -0.47 1.45
C GLY A 308 12.49 -1.37 1.53
N GLY A 309 12.65 -2.34 0.63
CA GLY A 309 13.67 -3.39 0.72
C GLY A 309 13.38 -4.39 1.86
N ALA A 310 14.28 -5.37 2.03
CA ALA A 310 14.17 -6.38 3.10
C ALA A 310 14.11 -5.76 4.51
N GLY A 311 14.65 -4.54 4.69
CA GLY A 311 14.60 -3.81 5.95
C GLY A 311 13.19 -3.46 6.45
N ALA A 312 12.22 -3.31 5.54
CA ALA A 312 10.85 -3.01 5.91
C ALA A 312 10.23 -4.12 6.77
N THR A 313 10.65 -5.37 6.58
CA THR A 313 10.20 -6.53 7.35
C THR A 313 10.49 -6.39 8.84
N PHE A 314 11.63 -5.83 9.23
CA PHE A 314 11.96 -5.63 10.64
C PHE A 314 10.94 -4.70 11.32
N TRP A 315 10.68 -3.55 10.71
CA TRP A 315 9.75 -2.56 11.24
C TRP A 315 8.30 -3.04 11.20
N LEU A 316 7.95 -3.85 10.20
CA LEU A 316 6.66 -4.53 10.13
C LEU A 316 6.46 -5.47 11.33
N ILE A 317 7.46 -6.29 11.68
CA ILE A 317 7.41 -7.17 12.86
C ILE A 317 7.28 -6.35 14.15
N VAL A 318 8.09 -5.30 14.31
CA VAL A 318 8.05 -4.43 15.49
C VAL A 318 6.66 -3.79 15.63
N ALA A 319 6.12 -3.24 14.54
CA ALA A 319 4.80 -2.64 14.49
C ALA A 319 3.69 -3.62 14.90
N GLY A 320 3.75 -4.87 14.41
CA GLY A 320 2.83 -5.93 14.83
C GLY A 320 2.90 -6.21 16.33
N LEU A 321 4.11 -6.39 16.89
CA LEU A 321 4.31 -6.70 18.32
C LEU A 321 3.82 -5.60 19.27
N ILE A 322 4.07 -4.33 18.95
CA ILE A 322 3.61 -3.21 19.78
C ILE A 322 2.14 -2.86 19.50
N GLY A 323 1.67 -3.09 18.27
CA GLY A 323 0.28 -2.89 17.85
C GLY A 323 -0.72 -3.78 18.60
N MET A 324 -0.29 -4.96 19.05
CA MET A 324 -1.08 -5.83 19.95
C MET A 324 -1.67 -5.04 21.14
N SER A 325 -0.89 -4.13 21.75
CA SER A 325 -1.37 -3.35 22.88
C SER A 325 -2.41 -2.31 22.48
N SER A 326 -2.30 -1.68 21.30
CA SER A 326 -3.34 -0.78 20.77
C SER A 326 -4.64 -1.54 20.56
N LYS A 327 -4.55 -2.72 19.92
CA LYS A 327 -5.67 -3.64 19.66
C LYS A 327 -6.40 -4.03 20.95
N PHE A 328 -5.63 -4.36 21.99
CA PHE A 328 -6.17 -4.66 23.31
C PHE A 328 -7.05 -3.52 23.87
N VAL A 329 -6.59 -2.27 23.77
CA VAL A 329 -7.32 -1.11 24.33
C VAL A 329 -8.60 -0.84 23.53
N GLU A 330 -8.54 -0.85 22.19
CA GLU A 330 -9.73 -0.60 21.36
C GLU A 330 -10.78 -1.70 21.50
N CYS A 331 -10.40 -2.98 21.53
CA CYS A 331 -11.36 -4.07 21.69
C CYS A 331 -11.96 -4.10 23.11
N THR A 332 -11.17 -3.75 24.14
CA THR A 332 -11.69 -3.58 25.50
C THR A 332 -12.77 -2.48 25.54
N LEU A 333 -12.50 -1.33 24.95
CA LEU A 333 -13.46 -0.22 24.91
C LEU A 333 -14.67 -0.54 24.00
N GLY A 334 -14.43 -1.27 22.91
CA GLY A 334 -15.46 -1.78 22.01
C GLY A 334 -16.51 -2.58 22.75
N VAL A 335 -16.11 -3.53 23.60
CA VAL A 335 -17.05 -4.30 24.42
C VAL A 335 -17.65 -3.43 25.53
N LYS A 336 -16.84 -2.59 26.19
CA LYS A 336 -17.28 -1.78 27.34
C LYS A 336 -18.40 -0.79 27.01
N TYR A 337 -18.40 -0.22 25.80
CA TYR A 337 -19.36 0.80 25.37
C TYR A 337 -20.33 0.33 24.28
N ARG A 338 -20.38 -0.98 24.00
CA ARG A 338 -21.35 -1.54 23.06
C ARG A 338 -22.78 -1.31 23.55
N LYS A 339 -23.71 -1.22 22.60
CA LYS A 339 -25.15 -1.24 22.84
C LYS A 339 -25.69 -2.58 22.41
N ILE A 340 -26.57 -3.13 23.23
CA ILE A 340 -27.33 -4.34 22.90
C ILE A 340 -28.79 -3.90 22.82
N ASN A 341 -29.41 -4.09 21.66
CA ASN A 341 -30.81 -3.73 21.48
C ASN A 341 -31.74 -4.86 21.99
N GLU A 342 -33.05 -4.61 22.00
CA GLU A 342 -34.06 -5.57 22.50
C GLU A 342 -34.07 -6.90 21.74
N LYS A 343 -33.55 -6.93 20.50
CA LYS A 343 -33.43 -8.15 19.68
C LYS A 343 -32.14 -8.92 19.97
N GLY A 344 -31.31 -8.43 20.88
CA GLY A 344 -30.00 -8.99 21.20
C GLY A 344 -28.93 -8.70 20.14
N GLU A 345 -29.18 -7.77 19.21
CA GLU A 345 -28.18 -7.34 18.23
C GLU A 345 -27.22 -6.35 18.91
N VAL A 346 -25.94 -6.55 18.67
CA VAL A 346 -24.88 -5.77 19.29
C VAL A 346 -24.36 -4.73 18.31
N SER A 347 -24.27 -3.49 18.76
CA SER A 347 -23.67 -2.38 18.03
C SER A 347 -22.56 -1.77 18.88
N GLY A 348 -21.31 -1.89 18.43
CA GLY A 348 -20.15 -1.39 19.16
C GLY A 348 -19.03 -0.96 18.22
N GLY A 349 -17.89 -0.61 18.79
CA GLY A 349 -16.74 -0.04 18.09
C GLY A 349 -16.55 1.46 18.34
N PRO A 350 -15.67 2.12 17.55
CA PRO A 350 -15.11 3.41 17.94
C PRO A 350 -16.12 4.55 17.98
N MET A 351 -17.06 4.58 17.04
CA MET A 351 -18.19 5.51 17.06
C MET A 351 -19.00 5.47 18.37
N TYR A 352 -19.09 4.32 19.04
CA TYR A 352 -19.81 4.18 20.31
C TYR A 352 -18.96 4.55 21.52
N TYR A 353 -17.71 4.10 21.63
CA TYR A 353 -16.87 4.48 22.77
C TYR A 353 -16.36 5.92 22.69
N LEU A 354 -16.16 6.47 21.49
CA LEU A 354 -15.80 7.89 21.33
C LEU A 354 -16.95 8.78 21.79
N SER A 355 -18.18 8.51 21.31
CA SER A 355 -19.34 9.32 21.68
C SER A 355 -19.73 9.18 23.15
N GLN A 356 -19.80 7.95 23.67
CA GLN A 356 -20.26 7.69 25.04
C GLN A 356 -19.15 7.84 26.09
N GLY A 357 -17.95 7.36 25.79
CA GLY A 357 -16.81 7.40 26.71
C GLY A 357 -16.31 8.81 26.96
N LEU A 358 -16.24 9.65 25.91
CA LEU A 358 -15.86 11.04 26.07
C LEU A 358 -17.00 11.88 26.68
N ALA A 359 -18.26 11.55 26.43
CA ALA A 359 -19.39 12.19 27.12
C ALA A 359 -19.34 12.01 28.63
N LYS A 360 -18.99 10.80 29.13
CA LYS A 360 -18.79 10.54 30.57
C LYS A 360 -17.65 11.38 31.20
N ARG A 361 -16.81 12.00 30.39
CA ARG A 361 -15.66 12.83 30.79
C ARG A 361 -15.87 14.33 30.55
N GLY A 362 -17.12 14.75 30.27
CA GLY A 362 -17.45 16.14 29.97
C GLY A 362 -17.07 16.59 28.55
N LEU A 363 -16.60 15.68 27.70
CA LEU A 363 -16.14 15.96 26.33
C LEU A 363 -17.14 15.45 25.28
N GLY A 364 -18.44 15.48 25.58
CA GLY A 364 -19.47 14.89 24.72
C GLY A 364 -19.56 15.50 23.32
N GLY A 365 -19.32 16.82 23.17
CA GLY A 365 -19.26 17.48 21.87
C GLY A 365 -18.12 16.96 21.00
N LEU A 366 -16.91 16.88 21.57
CA LEU A 366 -15.74 16.29 20.91
C LEU A 366 -15.99 14.82 20.56
N GLY A 367 -16.55 14.04 21.49
CA GLY A 367 -16.84 12.62 21.28
C GLY A 367 -17.78 12.35 20.11
N LYS A 368 -18.83 13.16 19.95
CA LYS A 368 -19.74 13.06 18.80
C LYS A 368 -19.04 13.41 17.48
N ALA A 369 -18.21 14.46 17.47
CA ALA A 369 -17.46 14.85 16.28
C ALA A 369 -16.48 13.75 15.84
N LEU A 370 -15.67 13.23 16.77
CA LEU A 370 -14.73 12.14 16.48
C LEU A 370 -15.43 10.85 16.04
N ALA A 371 -16.57 10.52 16.66
CA ALA A 371 -17.37 9.37 16.27
C ALA A 371 -17.95 9.49 14.86
N ALA A 372 -18.39 10.69 14.45
CA ALA A 372 -18.89 10.93 13.10
C ALA A 372 -17.78 10.86 12.06
N ILE A 373 -16.61 11.46 12.34
CA ILE A 373 -15.42 11.37 11.47
C ILE A 373 -15.02 9.90 11.31
N PHE A 374 -14.90 9.16 12.40
CA PHE A 374 -14.58 7.74 12.36
C PHE A 374 -15.59 6.96 11.51
N ALA A 375 -16.91 7.18 11.71
CA ALA A 375 -17.93 6.43 10.99
C ALA A 375 -17.89 6.69 9.47
N ILE A 376 -17.67 7.95 9.04
CA ILE A 376 -17.54 8.30 7.62
C ILE A 376 -16.31 7.61 7.01
N LEU A 377 -15.16 7.68 7.68
CA LEU A 377 -13.91 7.05 7.23
C LEU A 377 -14.03 5.52 7.23
N CYS A 378 -14.72 4.92 8.20
CA CYS A 378 -14.96 3.48 8.25
C CYS A 378 -15.87 3.00 7.11
N ILE A 379 -16.89 3.78 6.73
CA ILE A 379 -17.71 3.49 5.55
C ILE A 379 -16.85 3.57 4.29
N GLY A 380 -16.04 4.63 4.14
CA GLY A 380 -15.10 4.77 3.02
C GLY A 380 -14.11 3.61 2.94
N GLY A 381 -13.49 3.23 4.06
CA GLY A 381 -12.56 2.11 4.16
C GLY A 381 -13.21 0.77 3.85
N SER A 382 -14.48 0.60 4.21
CA SER A 382 -15.26 -0.60 3.86
C SER A 382 -15.47 -0.73 2.35
N PHE A 383 -15.67 0.36 1.61
CA PHE A 383 -15.81 0.33 0.15
C PHE A 383 -14.45 0.26 -0.57
N GLY A 384 -13.42 0.90 -0.02
CA GLY A 384 -12.05 0.84 -0.53
C GLY A 384 -11.36 -0.48 -0.19
N GLY A 385 -10.60 -0.50 0.90
CA GLY A 385 -9.67 -1.57 1.22
C GLY A 385 -10.36 -2.89 1.59
N GLY A 386 -11.54 -2.78 2.23
CA GLY A 386 -12.36 -3.93 2.59
C GLY A 386 -13.17 -4.54 1.44
N ASN A 387 -13.21 -3.90 0.26
CA ASN A 387 -14.10 -4.30 -0.84
C ASN A 387 -13.45 -4.17 -2.22
N MET A 388 -13.37 -2.96 -2.80
CA MET A 388 -12.87 -2.79 -4.16
C MET A 388 -11.46 -3.35 -4.32
N PHE A 389 -10.57 -3.10 -3.35
CA PHE A 389 -9.19 -3.62 -3.38
C PHE A 389 -9.16 -5.15 -3.36
N GLN A 390 -9.98 -5.78 -2.50
CA GLN A 390 -10.05 -7.24 -2.40
C GLN A 390 -10.58 -7.87 -3.69
N ALA A 391 -11.65 -7.30 -4.24
CA ALA A 391 -12.27 -7.77 -5.47
C ALA A 391 -11.33 -7.62 -6.67
N ASN A 392 -10.60 -6.50 -6.74
CA ASN A 392 -9.63 -6.23 -7.79
C ASN A 392 -8.48 -7.25 -7.82
N GLN A 393 -7.83 -7.44 -6.66
CA GLN A 393 -6.69 -8.34 -6.55
C GLN A 393 -7.09 -9.81 -6.73
N ALA A 394 -8.29 -10.18 -6.29
CA ALA A 394 -8.87 -11.49 -6.56
C ALA A 394 -9.09 -11.71 -8.07
N PHE A 395 -9.66 -10.73 -8.77
CA PHE A 395 -9.82 -10.79 -10.22
C PHE A 395 -8.48 -10.88 -10.94
N ALA A 396 -7.50 -10.05 -10.56
CA ALA A 396 -6.17 -10.04 -11.16
C ALA A 396 -5.50 -11.42 -11.10
N GLN A 397 -5.60 -12.09 -9.94
CA GLN A 397 -5.05 -13.44 -9.76
C GLN A 397 -5.77 -14.48 -10.63
N VAL A 398 -7.12 -14.44 -10.68
CA VAL A 398 -7.91 -15.37 -11.52
C VAL A 398 -7.62 -15.13 -13.00
N ASN A 399 -7.54 -13.88 -13.41
CA ASN A 399 -7.25 -13.53 -14.80
C ASN A 399 -5.85 -13.96 -15.22
N GLU A 400 -4.86 -13.84 -14.35
CA GLU A 400 -3.52 -14.38 -14.60
C GLU A 400 -3.52 -15.91 -14.74
N GLN A 401 -4.24 -16.61 -13.88
CA GLN A 401 -4.25 -18.07 -13.87
C GLN A 401 -5.05 -18.69 -15.03
N PHE A 402 -6.15 -18.05 -15.43
CA PHE A 402 -7.10 -18.62 -16.39
C PHE A 402 -7.16 -17.86 -17.73
N SER A 403 -6.47 -16.71 -17.84
CA SER A 403 -6.48 -15.85 -19.03
C SER A 403 -7.89 -15.51 -19.54
N ILE A 404 -8.82 -15.23 -18.60
CA ILE A 404 -10.24 -14.97 -18.91
C ILE A 404 -10.48 -13.62 -19.61
N GLY A 405 -9.48 -12.74 -19.65
CA GLY A 405 -9.49 -11.47 -20.38
C GLY A 405 -9.86 -10.29 -19.50
N ASP A 406 -9.12 -9.19 -19.66
CA ASP A 406 -9.19 -8.01 -18.77
C ASP A 406 -10.57 -7.33 -18.72
N GLY A 407 -11.39 -7.45 -19.77
CA GLY A 407 -12.75 -6.90 -19.84
C GLY A 407 -13.81 -7.71 -19.07
N THR A 408 -13.45 -8.84 -18.46
CA THR A 408 -14.39 -9.74 -17.76
C THR A 408 -14.53 -9.48 -16.26
N GLY A 409 -13.85 -8.45 -15.74
CA GLY A 409 -13.84 -8.08 -14.32
C GLY A 409 -15.24 -7.94 -13.71
N TRP A 410 -16.16 -7.30 -14.41
CA TRP A 410 -17.54 -7.12 -13.94
C TRP A 410 -18.30 -8.44 -13.79
N ILE A 411 -18.05 -9.43 -14.67
CA ILE A 411 -18.68 -10.75 -14.60
C ILE A 411 -18.19 -11.48 -13.35
N PHE A 412 -16.87 -11.49 -13.14
CA PHE A 412 -16.26 -12.04 -11.94
C PHE A 412 -16.82 -11.36 -10.68
N GLY A 413 -16.89 -10.03 -10.69
CA GLY A 413 -17.43 -9.23 -9.60
C GLY A 413 -18.89 -9.54 -9.29
N VAL A 414 -19.74 -9.84 -10.29
CA VAL A 414 -21.13 -10.27 -10.06
C VAL A 414 -21.19 -11.61 -9.33
N PHE A 415 -20.39 -12.60 -9.74
CA PHE A 415 -20.33 -13.89 -9.06
C PHE A 415 -19.84 -13.73 -7.61
N LEU A 416 -18.81 -12.91 -7.42
CA LEU A 416 -18.25 -12.62 -6.10
C LEU A 416 -19.25 -11.87 -5.21
N ALA A 417 -19.97 -10.89 -5.76
CA ALA A 417 -21.02 -10.16 -5.05
C ALA A 417 -22.19 -11.07 -4.63
N ILE A 418 -22.59 -12.02 -5.48
CA ILE A 418 -23.61 -13.02 -5.10
C ILE A 418 -23.11 -13.87 -3.92
N ALA A 419 -21.88 -14.38 -3.99
CA ALA A 419 -21.29 -15.19 -2.92
C ALA A 419 -21.22 -14.41 -1.60
N VAL A 420 -20.75 -13.17 -1.63
CA VAL A 420 -20.68 -12.29 -0.45
C VAL A 420 -22.09 -11.98 0.07
N GLY A 421 -23.02 -11.65 -0.84
CA GLY A 421 -24.42 -11.34 -0.55
C GLY A 421 -25.13 -12.42 0.27
N VAL A 422 -24.94 -13.68 -0.11
CA VAL A 422 -25.52 -14.84 0.61
C VAL A 422 -25.11 -14.86 2.08
N VAL A 423 -23.88 -14.47 2.41
CA VAL A 423 -23.37 -14.48 3.78
C VAL A 423 -23.83 -13.25 4.56
N ILE A 424 -23.67 -12.04 3.99
CA ILE A 424 -23.90 -10.77 4.72
C ILE A 424 -25.39 -10.52 5.03
N ILE A 425 -26.31 -11.10 4.26
CA ILE A 425 -27.76 -11.02 4.54
C ILE A 425 -28.06 -11.59 5.94
N GLY A 426 -27.37 -12.66 6.34
CA GLY A 426 -27.55 -13.31 7.64
C GLY A 426 -26.90 -12.58 8.83
N GLY A 427 -26.27 -11.41 8.61
CA GLY A 427 -25.64 -10.62 9.65
C GLY A 427 -24.41 -11.29 10.30
N ILE A 428 -24.01 -10.81 11.49
CA ILE A 428 -22.76 -11.22 12.14
C ILE A 428 -22.70 -12.72 12.47
N LYS A 429 -23.84 -13.35 12.81
CA LYS A 429 -23.89 -14.79 13.11
C LYS A 429 -23.58 -15.64 11.88
N SER A 430 -24.05 -15.22 10.70
CA SER A 430 -23.74 -15.87 9.43
C SER A 430 -22.27 -15.68 9.07
N ILE A 431 -21.76 -14.45 9.19
CA ILE A 431 -20.36 -14.12 8.94
C ILE A 431 -19.45 -14.96 9.84
N ALA A 432 -19.67 -14.96 11.15
CA ALA A 432 -18.90 -15.75 12.12
C ALA A 432 -18.91 -17.25 11.81
N LYS A 433 -20.06 -17.81 11.41
CA LYS A 433 -20.18 -19.24 11.05
C LYS A 433 -19.41 -19.58 9.77
N VAL A 434 -19.12 -18.61 8.92
CA VAL A 434 -18.33 -18.79 7.70
C VAL A 434 -16.84 -18.58 8.01
N THR A 435 -16.50 -17.49 8.71
CA THR A 435 -15.12 -17.14 9.05
C THR A 435 -14.48 -18.15 10.01
N ASP A 436 -15.24 -18.74 10.95
CA ASP A 436 -14.73 -19.75 11.90
C ASP A 436 -14.20 -21.03 11.23
N LYS A 437 -14.56 -21.30 9.97
CA LYS A 437 -14.05 -22.40 9.15
C LYS A 437 -13.04 -21.92 8.12
N ILE A 438 -13.37 -20.86 7.38
CA ILE A 438 -12.55 -20.38 6.27
C ILE A 438 -11.21 -19.86 6.78
N VAL A 439 -11.19 -19.09 7.87
CA VAL A 439 -9.98 -18.41 8.34
C VAL A 439 -8.91 -19.39 8.81
N PRO A 440 -9.20 -20.37 9.69
CA PRO A 440 -8.20 -21.37 10.03
C PRO A 440 -7.71 -22.14 8.80
N PHE A 441 -8.60 -22.49 7.88
CA PHE A 441 -8.25 -23.25 6.67
C PHE A 441 -7.29 -22.47 5.75
N MET A 442 -7.61 -21.22 5.42
CA MET A 442 -6.77 -20.39 4.53
C MET A 442 -5.40 -20.08 5.16
N VAL A 443 -5.37 -19.80 6.46
CA VAL A 443 -4.11 -19.53 7.19
C VAL A 443 -3.24 -20.78 7.25
N ILE A 444 -3.81 -21.94 7.60
CA ILE A 444 -3.05 -23.19 7.68
C ILE A 444 -2.44 -23.55 6.32
N ILE A 445 -3.22 -23.43 5.23
CA ILE A 445 -2.70 -23.69 3.88
C ILE A 445 -1.52 -22.77 3.60
N TYR A 446 -1.72 -21.45 3.71
CA TYR A 446 -0.70 -20.48 3.37
C TYR A 446 0.59 -20.67 4.19
N VAL A 447 0.45 -20.77 5.53
CA VAL A 447 1.58 -20.95 6.46
C VAL A 447 2.31 -22.26 6.20
N THR A 448 1.59 -23.36 5.92
CA THR A 448 2.22 -24.66 5.64
C THR A 448 3.15 -24.57 4.45
N PHE A 449 2.71 -23.94 3.36
CA PHE A 449 3.53 -23.84 2.15
C PHE A 449 4.66 -22.83 2.27
N ALA A 450 4.43 -21.70 2.96
CA ALA A 450 5.51 -20.78 3.28
C ALA A 450 6.59 -21.46 4.14
N LEU A 451 6.18 -22.28 5.13
CA LEU A 451 7.10 -23.08 5.94
C LEU A 451 7.88 -24.09 5.10
N ILE A 452 7.25 -24.77 4.13
CA ILE A 452 7.97 -25.69 3.22
C ILE A 452 9.10 -24.96 2.48
N ILE A 453 8.83 -23.79 1.89
CA ILE A 453 9.84 -22.99 1.19
C ILE A 453 10.94 -22.53 2.16
N ILE A 454 10.57 -22.08 3.36
CA ILE A 454 11.51 -21.65 4.39
C ILE A 454 12.40 -22.82 4.83
N PHE A 455 11.86 -24.03 4.99
CA PHE A 455 12.64 -25.22 5.36
C PHE A 455 13.55 -25.70 4.23
N MET A 456 13.14 -25.58 2.97
CA MET A 456 14.01 -25.84 1.82
C MET A 456 15.19 -24.86 1.77
N ASN A 457 14.98 -23.62 2.23
CA ASN A 457 15.97 -22.56 2.29
C ASN A 457 16.56 -22.35 3.70
N ILE A 458 16.50 -23.36 4.57
CA ILE A 458 16.83 -23.19 6.00
C ILE A 458 18.27 -22.70 6.22
N GLY A 459 19.21 -23.09 5.35
CA GLY A 459 20.60 -22.64 5.40
C GLY A 459 20.76 -21.13 5.16
N ASN A 460 19.82 -20.51 4.45
CA ASN A 460 19.85 -19.09 4.10
C ASN A 460 19.15 -18.20 5.13
N ILE A 461 18.50 -18.77 6.15
CA ILE A 461 17.78 -18.02 7.19
C ILE A 461 18.69 -16.98 7.86
N GLY A 462 19.92 -17.35 8.21
CA GLY A 462 20.88 -16.42 8.83
C GLY A 462 21.20 -15.23 7.92
N GLY A 463 21.35 -15.49 6.61
CA GLY A 463 21.56 -14.45 5.60
C GLY A 463 20.35 -13.53 5.47
N ALA A 464 19.14 -14.08 5.40
CA ALA A 464 17.91 -13.29 5.30
C ALA A 464 17.71 -12.38 6.52
N PHE A 465 17.89 -12.88 7.75
CA PHE A 465 17.79 -12.02 8.94
C PHE A 465 18.89 -10.96 9.00
N THR A 466 20.08 -11.26 8.45
CA THR A 466 21.15 -10.26 8.32
C THR A 466 20.74 -9.16 7.35
N GLN A 467 20.19 -9.50 6.17
CA GLN A 467 19.67 -8.52 5.21
C GLN A 467 18.52 -7.68 5.80
N ILE A 468 17.58 -8.32 6.52
CA ILE A 468 16.48 -7.62 7.19
C ILE A 468 17.02 -6.62 8.21
N PHE A 469 17.96 -7.03 9.08
CA PHE A 469 18.49 -6.15 10.11
C PHE A 469 19.35 -5.02 9.53
N GLN A 470 20.26 -5.34 8.61
CA GLN A 470 21.11 -4.34 7.97
C GLN A 470 20.28 -3.35 7.15
N GLY A 471 19.30 -3.83 6.36
CA GLY A 471 18.41 -2.97 5.59
C GLY A 471 17.57 -2.05 6.47
N ALA A 472 17.13 -2.51 7.65
CA ALA A 472 16.29 -1.73 8.54
C ALA A 472 17.02 -0.55 9.22
N PHE A 473 18.33 -0.70 9.41
CA PHE A 473 19.19 0.27 10.11
C PHE A 473 20.25 0.91 9.22
N ASN A 474 20.16 0.75 7.89
CA ASN A 474 21.08 1.37 6.95
C ASN A 474 20.75 2.86 6.76
N PRO A 475 21.62 3.80 7.19
CA PRO A 475 21.41 5.23 7.00
C PRO A 475 21.49 5.65 5.53
N ASP A 476 22.27 4.92 4.73
CA ASP A 476 22.57 5.22 3.32
C ASP A 476 21.58 4.56 2.35
N ALA A 477 20.49 3.98 2.87
CA ALA A 477 19.47 3.39 2.02
C ALA A 477 18.82 4.46 1.12
N VAL A 478 18.83 4.20 -0.19
CA VAL A 478 18.36 5.04 -1.31
C VAL A 478 16.86 5.44 -1.22
N LYS A 479 16.15 5.04 -0.15
CA LYS A 479 14.71 5.24 0.03
C LYS A 479 14.37 5.92 1.36
N GLY A 480 15.18 6.90 1.75
CA GLY A 480 14.97 7.72 2.95
C GLY A 480 15.69 7.26 4.20
N GLY A 481 16.72 6.41 4.05
CA GLY A 481 17.45 5.82 5.16
C GLY A 481 16.53 5.07 6.14
N ILE A 482 16.93 5.05 7.41
CA ILE A 482 16.19 4.38 8.50
C ILE A 482 14.74 4.87 8.61
N ILE A 483 14.52 6.18 8.45
CA ILE A 483 13.19 6.79 8.64
C ILE A 483 12.22 6.33 7.55
N GLY A 484 12.64 6.31 6.29
CA GLY A 484 11.80 5.87 5.18
C GLY A 484 11.39 4.40 5.31
N VAL A 485 12.37 3.52 5.59
CA VAL A 485 12.11 2.08 5.78
C VAL A 485 11.20 1.82 6.98
N LEU A 486 11.38 2.58 8.08
CA LEU A 486 10.50 2.52 9.25
C LEU A 486 9.07 2.92 8.91
N VAL A 487 8.88 4.04 8.22
CA VAL A 487 7.54 4.54 7.84
C VAL A 487 6.82 3.53 6.95
N ILE A 488 7.50 2.97 5.95
CA ILE A 488 6.93 1.95 5.07
C ILE A 488 6.52 0.71 5.88
N GLY A 489 7.40 0.22 6.75
CA GLY A 489 7.12 -0.94 7.60
C GLY A 489 5.89 -0.73 8.49
N PHE A 490 5.79 0.43 9.15
CA PHE A 490 4.65 0.76 10.01
C PHE A 490 3.35 1.01 9.24
N GLN A 491 3.41 1.72 8.12
CA GLN A 491 2.24 1.98 7.27
C GLN A 491 1.63 0.66 6.76
N ARG A 492 2.47 -0.25 6.28
CA ARG A 492 2.01 -1.53 5.73
C ARG A 492 1.61 -2.51 6.83
N ALA A 493 2.25 -2.48 8.00
CA ALA A 493 1.79 -3.22 9.17
C ALA A 493 0.40 -2.74 9.65
N ALA A 494 0.18 -1.42 9.70
CA ALA A 494 -1.11 -0.85 10.10
C ALA A 494 -2.23 -1.19 9.13
N PHE A 495 -1.95 -1.28 7.82
CA PHE A 495 -2.92 -1.77 6.84
C PHE A 495 -3.18 -3.28 6.98
N SER A 496 -2.17 -4.07 7.36
CA SER A 496 -2.29 -5.53 7.54
C SER A 496 -3.10 -5.89 8.78
N ASN A 497 -2.67 -5.44 9.97
CA ASN A 497 -3.30 -5.83 11.23
C ASN A 497 -4.34 -4.85 11.77
N GLU A 498 -4.48 -3.67 11.18
CA GLU A 498 -5.42 -2.63 11.60
C GLU A 498 -5.31 -2.23 13.10
N ALA A 499 -4.12 -2.38 13.70
CA ALA A 499 -3.91 -2.06 15.10
C ALA A 499 -3.90 -0.55 15.34
N GLY A 500 -4.77 -0.07 16.24
CA GLY A 500 -4.93 1.37 16.50
C GLY A 500 -5.79 2.08 15.47
N VAL A 501 -6.25 1.38 14.42
CA VAL A 501 -7.24 1.88 13.47
C VAL A 501 -8.64 1.86 14.09
N GLY A 502 -8.99 0.80 14.83
CA GLY A 502 -10.23 0.70 15.61
C GLY A 502 -11.34 -0.16 14.97
N SER A 503 -11.21 -0.54 13.71
CA SER A 503 -12.17 -1.36 12.95
C SER A 503 -12.46 -2.72 13.60
N ALA A 504 -11.43 -3.47 14.00
CA ALA A 504 -11.60 -4.80 14.59
C ALA A 504 -12.44 -4.80 15.89
N SER A 505 -12.41 -3.69 16.65
CA SER A 505 -13.24 -3.55 17.85
C SER A 505 -14.74 -3.70 17.54
N ILE A 506 -15.18 -3.47 16.30
CA ILE A 506 -16.56 -3.67 15.86
C ILE A 506 -16.95 -5.16 15.86
N ALA A 507 -16.08 -6.06 15.35
CA ALA A 507 -16.31 -7.50 15.45
C ALA A 507 -16.25 -7.98 16.89
N HIS A 508 -15.22 -7.55 17.63
CA HIS A 508 -15.00 -7.95 19.01
C HIS A 508 -16.11 -7.49 19.94
N SER A 509 -16.75 -6.35 19.67
CA SER A 509 -17.95 -5.91 20.40
C SER A 509 -19.05 -6.96 20.42
N ALA A 510 -19.20 -7.79 19.37
CA ALA A 510 -20.25 -8.81 19.27
C ALA A 510 -20.00 -10.08 20.09
N ALA A 511 -18.82 -10.22 20.72
CA ALA A 511 -18.46 -11.40 21.50
C ALA A 511 -19.35 -11.61 22.73
N LYS A 512 -19.60 -12.85 23.11
CA LYS A 512 -20.33 -13.22 24.33
C LYS A 512 -19.41 -13.13 25.55
N THR A 513 -19.41 -11.97 26.19
CA THR A 513 -18.66 -11.70 27.42
C THR A 513 -19.19 -10.46 28.12
N ASP A 514 -19.33 -10.53 29.44
CA ASP A 514 -19.59 -9.36 30.29
C ASP A 514 -18.31 -8.72 30.83
N GLU A 515 -17.14 -9.28 30.48
CA GLU A 515 -15.82 -8.81 30.89
C GLU A 515 -15.08 -8.16 29.70
N PRO A 516 -15.12 -6.82 29.54
CA PRO A 516 -14.52 -6.18 28.36
C PRO A 516 -13.03 -6.46 28.18
N VAL A 517 -12.31 -6.61 29.29
CA VAL A 517 -10.87 -6.92 29.29
C VAL A 517 -10.58 -8.30 28.72
N SER A 518 -11.48 -9.28 28.87
CA SER A 518 -11.26 -10.62 28.30
C SER A 518 -11.17 -10.53 26.78
N GLU A 519 -12.08 -9.79 26.15
CA GLU A 519 -12.06 -9.59 24.70
C GLU A 519 -10.83 -8.81 24.23
N GLY A 520 -10.42 -7.79 24.97
CA GLY A 520 -9.17 -7.09 24.69
C GLY A 520 -7.97 -8.04 24.70
N ILE A 521 -7.93 -9.01 25.63
CA ILE A 521 -6.86 -10.01 25.69
C ILE A 521 -6.93 -10.97 24.51
N VAL A 522 -8.13 -11.38 24.07
CA VAL A 522 -8.31 -12.20 22.85
C VAL A 522 -7.74 -11.48 21.62
N ALA A 523 -8.04 -10.19 21.46
CA ALA A 523 -7.60 -9.37 20.33
C ALA A 523 -6.06 -9.24 20.21
N LEU A 524 -5.29 -9.53 21.27
CA LEU A 524 -3.82 -9.60 21.19
C LEU A 524 -3.34 -10.59 20.12
N LEU A 525 -4.11 -11.65 19.86
CA LEU A 525 -3.72 -12.69 18.91
C LEU A 525 -3.79 -12.21 17.46
N GLU A 526 -4.58 -11.17 17.14
CA GLU A 526 -4.73 -10.74 15.75
C GLU A 526 -3.41 -10.23 15.15
N PRO A 527 -2.76 -9.18 15.70
CA PRO A 527 -1.54 -8.67 15.07
C PRO A 527 -0.39 -9.67 15.11
N PHE A 528 -0.41 -10.60 16.07
CA PHE A 528 0.57 -11.67 16.17
C PHE A 528 0.43 -12.69 15.03
N ILE A 529 -0.78 -13.22 14.80
CA ILE A 529 -1.02 -14.18 13.71
C ILE A 529 -0.81 -13.49 12.36
N ASP A 530 -1.38 -12.30 12.21
CA ASP A 530 -1.40 -11.53 10.97
C ASP A 530 0.00 -11.06 10.54
N THR A 531 0.63 -10.24 11.36
CA THR A 531 1.82 -9.49 10.97
C THR A 531 3.10 -10.22 11.41
N VAL A 532 3.12 -10.76 12.63
CA VAL A 532 4.34 -11.37 13.16
C VAL A 532 4.59 -12.75 12.55
N ILE A 533 3.54 -13.54 12.28
CA ILE A 533 3.67 -14.85 11.64
C ILE A 533 3.52 -14.72 10.12
N VAL A 534 2.32 -14.41 9.61
CA VAL A 534 2.01 -14.53 8.18
C VAL A 534 2.87 -13.57 7.35
N CYS A 535 2.90 -12.27 7.68
CA CYS A 535 3.69 -11.31 6.90
C CYS A 535 5.21 -11.54 6.96
N THR A 536 5.74 -12.02 8.09
CA THR A 536 7.15 -12.41 8.19
C THR A 536 7.46 -13.59 7.27
N MET A 537 6.57 -14.59 7.22
CA MET A 537 6.73 -15.73 6.32
C MET A 537 6.69 -15.30 4.86
N THR A 538 5.74 -14.44 4.47
CA THR A 538 5.70 -13.83 3.14
C THR A 538 7.02 -13.14 2.80
N SER A 539 7.53 -12.35 3.75
CA SER A 539 8.79 -11.61 3.58
C SER A 539 9.98 -12.55 3.35
N LEU A 540 10.08 -13.61 4.14
CA LEU A 540 11.16 -14.60 4.01
C LEU A 540 11.10 -15.33 2.67
N VAL A 541 9.91 -15.69 2.19
CA VAL A 541 9.75 -16.30 0.87
C VAL A 541 10.23 -15.35 -0.24
N LEU A 542 9.85 -14.07 -0.18
CA LEU A 542 10.29 -13.06 -1.15
C LEU A 542 11.81 -12.84 -1.12
N ILE A 543 12.44 -12.89 0.06
CA ILE A 543 13.89 -12.77 0.20
C ILE A 543 14.59 -14.01 -0.36
N PHE A 544 14.13 -15.23 -0.03
CA PHE A 544 14.79 -16.45 -0.50
C PHE A 544 14.70 -16.67 -2.00
N THR A 545 13.62 -16.21 -2.61
CA THR A 545 13.38 -16.36 -4.06
C THR A 545 14.05 -15.26 -4.88
N GLY A 546 14.62 -14.23 -4.24
CA GLY A 546 15.28 -13.09 -4.89
C GLY A 546 14.34 -11.96 -5.32
N TYR A 547 13.02 -12.17 -5.26
CA TYR A 547 12.00 -11.19 -5.62
C TYR A 547 11.94 -9.96 -4.70
N ALA A 548 12.56 -10.03 -3.52
CA ALA A 548 12.78 -8.86 -2.67
C ALA A 548 13.78 -7.86 -3.27
N GLU A 549 14.78 -8.33 -4.02
CA GLU A 549 15.82 -7.50 -4.63
C GLU A 549 15.42 -7.07 -6.05
N ASP A 550 14.86 -7.99 -6.84
CA ASP A 550 14.39 -7.74 -8.19
C ASP A 550 12.91 -8.17 -8.35
N PRO A 551 11.96 -7.23 -8.19
CA PRO A 551 10.55 -7.51 -8.38
C PRO A 551 10.16 -7.82 -9.84
N GLN A 552 11.04 -7.64 -10.83
CA GLN A 552 10.76 -7.86 -12.26
C GLN A 552 9.53 -7.10 -12.78
N GLY A 553 9.26 -5.91 -12.23
CA GLY A 553 8.07 -5.11 -12.54
C GLY A 553 6.76 -5.67 -11.97
N LEU A 554 6.78 -6.79 -11.25
CA LEU A 554 5.61 -7.35 -10.56
C LEU A 554 5.39 -6.63 -9.23
N THR A 555 4.12 -6.47 -8.86
CA THR A 555 3.72 -5.84 -7.60
C THR A 555 2.55 -6.59 -6.95
N GLY A 556 2.34 -6.33 -5.65
CA GLY A 556 1.19 -6.85 -4.92
C GLY A 556 1.12 -8.39 -4.90
N ALA A 557 -0.09 -8.93 -5.13
CA ALA A 557 -0.33 -10.37 -5.07
C ALA A 557 0.44 -11.15 -6.15
N LYS A 558 0.62 -10.54 -7.33
CA LYS A 558 1.36 -11.16 -8.45
C LYS A 558 2.82 -11.42 -8.11
N LEU A 559 3.49 -10.47 -7.45
CA LEU A 559 4.87 -10.63 -7.00
C LEU A 559 5.00 -11.81 -6.03
N THR A 560 4.07 -11.94 -5.09
CA THR A 560 4.06 -13.10 -4.17
C THR A 560 3.76 -14.40 -4.93
N SER A 561 2.84 -14.37 -5.89
CA SER A 561 2.52 -15.54 -6.72
C SER A 561 3.73 -16.03 -7.51
N ALA A 562 4.48 -15.11 -8.13
CA ALA A 562 5.69 -15.43 -8.86
C ALA A 562 6.75 -16.08 -7.93
N ALA A 563 6.98 -15.50 -6.75
CA ALA A 563 7.92 -16.02 -5.77
C ALA A 563 7.61 -17.46 -5.36
N PHE A 564 6.35 -17.77 -5.04
CA PHE A 564 6.01 -19.14 -4.66
C PHE A 564 5.99 -20.10 -5.87
N THR A 565 5.61 -19.62 -7.05
CA THR A 565 5.53 -20.44 -8.27
C THR A 565 6.91 -20.84 -8.79
N GLN A 566 7.93 -20.01 -8.57
CA GLN A 566 9.33 -20.32 -8.88
C GLN A 566 9.80 -21.61 -8.20
N GLU A 567 9.40 -21.82 -6.93
CA GLU A 567 9.76 -23.03 -6.18
C GLU A 567 8.83 -24.20 -6.53
N PHE A 568 7.54 -23.92 -6.76
CA PHE A 568 6.52 -24.94 -7.03
C PHE A 568 5.57 -24.49 -8.14
N ALA A 569 5.76 -24.99 -9.36
CA ALA A 569 4.94 -24.61 -10.51
C ALA A 569 3.42 -24.84 -10.32
N TRP A 570 3.02 -25.87 -9.57
CA TRP A 570 1.62 -26.17 -9.28
C TRP A 570 1.02 -25.31 -8.15
N PHE A 571 1.86 -24.58 -7.42
CA PHE A 571 1.44 -23.80 -6.26
C PHE A 571 0.59 -22.58 -6.65
N SER A 572 0.74 -22.05 -7.87
CA SER A 572 -0.12 -20.97 -8.37
C SER A 572 -1.62 -21.30 -8.24
N TRP A 573 -2.00 -22.57 -8.42
CA TRP A 573 -3.39 -23.03 -8.21
C TRP A 573 -3.84 -22.94 -6.75
N VAL A 574 -2.96 -23.34 -5.82
CA VAL A 574 -3.24 -23.29 -4.38
C VAL A 574 -3.32 -21.84 -3.91
N LEU A 575 -2.39 -20.99 -4.37
CA LEU A 575 -2.37 -19.58 -4.01
C LEU A 575 -3.58 -18.84 -4.59
N THR A 576 -4.01 -19.16 -5.81
CA THR A 576 -5.23 -18.59 -6.40
C THR A 576 -6.46 -18.91 -5.55
N LEU A 577 -6.60 -20.16 -5.11
CA LEU A 577 -7.68 -20.54 -4.18
C LEU A 577 -7.56 -19.79 -2.84
N ALA A 578 -6.35 -19.69 -2.28
CA ALA A 578 -6.13 -18.99 -1.02
C ALA A 578 -6.48 -17.50 -1.15
N ILE A 579 -6.04 -16.83 -2.21
CA ILE A 579 -6.34 -15.41 -2.53
C ILE A 579 -7.84 -15.18 -2.65
N LEU A 580 -8.58 -16.07 -3.32
CA LEU A 580 -10.03 -15.98 -3.40
C LEU A 580 -10.70 -16.10 -2.03
N LEU A 581 -10.24 -17.04 -1.19
CA LEU A 581 -10.75 -17.21 0.17
C LEU A 581 -10.41 -16.00 1.07
N PHE A 582 -9.19 -15.48 0.96
CA PHE A 582 -8.76 -14.27 1.66
C PHE A 582 -9.67 -13.10 1.28
N ALA A 583 -9.76 -12.77 -0.01
CA ALA A 583 -10.59 -11.67 -0.51
C ALA A 583 -12.06 -11.80 -0.06
N PHE A 584 -12.63 -13.00 -0.23
CA PHE A 584 -14.00 -13.30 0.17
C PHE A 584 -14.23 -13.08 1.67
N SER A 585 -13.34 -13.62 2.51
CA SER A 585 -13.44 -13.53 3.96
C SER A 585 -13.29 -12.09 4.46
N THR A 586 -12.43 -11.30 3.84
CA THR A 586 -12.25 -9.88 4.17
C THR A 586 -13.50 -9.07 3.82
N MET A 587 -14.09 -9.28 2.64
CA MET A 587 -15.29 -8.56 2.21
C MET A 587 -16.50 -8.81 3.11
N ILE A 588 -16.75 -10.06 3.54
CA ILE A 588 -17.90 -10.35 4.41
C ILE A 588 -17.76 -9.65 5.77
N SER A 589 -16.54 -9.55 6.32
CA SER A 589 -16.29 -8.93 7.63
C SER A 589 -16.27 -7.40 7.56
N TRP A 590 -15.63 -6.83 6.54
CA TRP A 590 -15.65 -5.38 6.32
C TRP A 590 -17.04 -4.84 5.97
N SER A 591 -17.89 -5.66 5.34
CA SER A 591 -19.31 -5.33 5.17
C SER A 591 -19.99 -5.12 6.52
N TYR A 592 -19.70 -5.93 7.53
CA TYR A 592 -20.25 -5.72 8.88
C TYR A 592 -19.69 -4.45 9.55
N TYR A 593 -18.40 -4.16 9.36
CA TYR A 593 -17.77 -2.98 9.95
C TYR A 593 -18.38 -1.69 9.42
N GLY A 594 -18.46 -1.57 8.10
CA GLY A 594 -19.08 -0.40 7.49
C GLY A 594 -20.59 -0.33 7.74
N LEU A 595 -21.29 -1.47 7.84
CA LEU A 595 -22.71 -1.49 8.22
C LEU A 595 -22.93 -0.90 9.62
N LYS A 596 -22.11 -1.26 10.60
CA LYS A 596 -22.23 -0.69 11.95
C LYS A 596 -21.93 0.81 11.97
N ALA A 597 -20.92 1.25 11.23
CA ALA A 597 -20.65 2.68 11.05
C ALA A 597 -21.81 3.42 10.34
N TRP A 598 -22.41 2.80 9.33
CA TRP A 598 -23.58 3.31 8.60
C TRP A 598 -24.80 3.46 9.51
N THR A 599 -25.14 2.42 10.26
CA THR A 599 -26.29 2.46 11.19
C THR A 599 -26.09 3.43 12.35
N TYR A 600 -24.84 3.75 12.72
CA TYR A 600 -24.56 4.80 13.70
C TYR A 600 -24.95 6.20 13.18
N LEU A 601 -24.71 6.48 11.89
CA LEU A 601 -25.02 7.77 11.27
C LEU A 601 -26.49 7.91 10.87
N PHE A 602 -27.05 6.85 10.26
CA PHE A 602 -28.37 6.89 9.64
C PHE A 602 -29.47 6.16 10.43
N GLY A 603 -29.11 5.57 11.57
CA GLY A 603 -30.01 4.83 12.44
C GLY A 603 -30.16 3.34 12.11
N GLU A 604 -30.66 2.57 13.07
CA GLU A 604 -30.88 1.12 12.97
C GLU A 604 -32.26 0.83 12.34
N SER A 605 -32.36 0.90 11.01
CA SER A 605 -33.56 0.51 10.27
C SER A 605 -33.26 -0.56 9.22
N LYS A 606 -34.27 -1.40 8.89
CA LYS A 606 -34.13 -2.40 7.82
C LYS A 606 -33.78 -1.76 6.49
N ALA A 607 -34.35 -0.58 6.20
CA ALA A 607 -34.03 0.17 4.99
C ALA A 607 -32.55 0.56 4.97
N ALA A 608 -32.03 1.15 6.05
CA ALA A 608 -30.62 1.52 6.14
C ALA A 608 -29.69 0.31 5.99
N ASP A 609 -30.02 -0.82 6.60
CA ASP A 609 -29.27 -2.08 6.51
C ASP A 609 -29.20 -2.62 5.07
N TYR A 610 -30.36 -2.77 4.41
CA TYR A 610 -30.40 -3.28 3.05
C TYR A 610 -29.79 -2.30 2.04
N THR A 611 -29.97 -0.99 2.22
CA THR A 611 -29.33 0.03 1.38
C THR A 611 -27.81 -0.08 1.44
N TYR A 612 -27.23 -0.14 2.64
CA TYR A 612 -25.78 -0.27 2.78
C TYR A 612 -25.27 -1.57 2.13
N LYS A 613 -25.91 -2.72 2.41
CA LYS A 613 -25.52 -4.01 1.81
C LYS A 613 -25.61 -3.97 0.29
N SER A 614 -26.64 -3.35 -0.27
CA SER A 614 -26.82 -3.24 -1.73
C SER A 614 -25.72 -2.39 -2.37
N ILE A 615 -25.39 -1.25 -1.77
CA ILE A 615 -24.26 -0.41 -2.20
C ILE A 615 -22.96 -1.21 -2.11
N PHE A 616 -22.70 -1.88 -0.99
CA PHE A 616 -21.50 -2.69 -0.80
C PHE A 616 -21.32 -3.74 -1.91
N LEU A 617 -22.39 -4.46 -2.27
CA LEU A 617 -22.34 -5.46 -3.34
C LEU A 617 -22.07 -4.85 -4.73
N VAL A 618 -22.61 -3.66 -5.02
CA VAL A 618 -22.32 -2.94 -6.26
C VAL A 618 -20.84 -2.56 -6.36
N PHE A 619 -20.24 -2.12 -5.24
CA PHE A 619 -18.82 -1.78 -5.19
C PHE A 619 -17.89 -2.98 -5.45
N ILE A 620 -18.32 -4.22 -5.17
CA ILE A 620 -17.54 -5.43 -5.53
C ILE A 620 -17.42 -5.57 -7.05
N VAL A 621 -18.54 -5.37 -7.76
CA VAL A 621 -18.60 -5.44 -9.22
C VAL A 621 -17.74 -4.35 -9.85
N ILE A 622 -17.86 -3.14 -9.32
CA ILE A 622 -17.08 -1.98 -9.74
C ILE A 622 -15.58 -2.23 -9.49
N GLY A 623 -15.19 -2.63 -8.27
CA GLY A 623 -13.78 -2.83 -7.90
C GLY A 623 -13.07 -3.90 -8.72
N SER A 624 -13.79 -4.95 -9.15
CA SER A 624 -13.26 -5.98 -10.05
C SER A 624 -12.94 -5.45 -11.46
N SER A 625 -13.40 -4.24 -11.80
CA SER A 625 -13.30 -3.62 -13.13
C SER A 625 -12.44 -2.34 -13.18
N ILE A 626 -11.90 -1.87 -12.04
CA ILE A 626 -11.08 -0.64 -11.93
C ILE A 626 -9.57 -0.97 -11.98
N GLY A 627 -8.72 -0.03 -12.37
CA GLY A 627 -7.25 -0.14 -12.20
C GLY A 627 -6.81 -0.05 -10.73
N LEU A 628 -5.75 -0.77 -10.35
CA LEU A 628 -5.35 -0.97 -8.95
C LEU A 628 -4.92 0.31 -8.21
N GLY A 629 -4.24 1.24 -8.89
CA GLY A 629 -3.54 2.37 -8.26
C GLY A 629 -4.45 3.26 -7.42
N SER A 630 -5.50 3.81 -8.03
CA SER A 630 -6.41 4.73 -7.34
C SER A 630 -7.22 4.09 -6.22
N VAL A 631 -7.54 2.80 -6.37
CA VAL A 631 -8.26 2.05 -5.33
C VAL A 631 -7.37 1.89 -4.10
N LEU A 632 -6.07 1.63 -4.29
CA LEU A 632 -5.10 1.51 -3.21
C LEU A 632 -4.98 2.82 -2.41
N ASP A 633 -4.76 3.95 -3.10
CA ASP A 633 -4.57 5.24 -2.42
C ASP A 633 -5.80 5.67 -1.64
N PHE A 634 -6.99 5.55 -2.24
CA PHE A 634 -8.25 5.81 -1.55
C PHE A 634 -8.40 4.89 -0.32
N SER A 635 -8.06 3.61 -0.45
CA SER A 635 -8.16 2.63 0.64
C SER A 635 -7.23 2.96 1.80
N ASP A 636 -5.95 3.24 1.52
CA ASP A 636 -4.95 3.62 2.51
C ASP A 636 -5.41 4.88 3.26
N MET A 637 -5.94 5.88 2.54
CA MET A 637 -6.41 7.12 3.13
C MET A 637 -7.60 6.95 4.07
N MET A 638 -8.61 6.19 3.64
CA MET A 638 -9.80 5.98 4.47
C MET A 638 -9.49 5.11 5.69
N ILE A 639 -8.72 4.03 5.53
CA ILE A 639 -8.41 3.10 6.63
C ILE A 639 -7.48 3.76 7.65
N LEU A 640 -6.32 4.27 7.23
CA LEU A 640 -5.38 4.84 8.20
C LEU A 640 -5.91 6.15 8.80
N GLY A 641 -6.72 6.91 8.06
CA GLY A 641 -7.39 8.12 8.59
C GLY A 641 -8.22 7.85 9.84
N MET A 642 -8.84 6.66 9.97
CA MET A 642 -9.60 6.27 11.17
C MET A 642 -8.75 6.22 12.44
N ALA A 643 -7.43 5.99 12.31
CA ALA A 643 -6.53 5.93 13.46
C ALA A 643 -6.45 7.26 14.21
N PHE A 644 -6.68 8.39 13.53
CA PHE A 644 -6.67 9.71 14.18
C PHE A 644 -7.75 9.83 15.27
N PRO A 645 -9.07 9.80 14.95
CA PRO A 645 -10.09 9.90 15.98
C PRO A 645 -10.03 8.74 16.98
N ASN A 646 -9.64 7.54 16.52
CA ASN A 646 -9.55 6.37 17.38
C ASN A 646 -8.49 6.53 18.47
N ILE A 647 -7.21 6.66 18.11
CA ILE A 647 -6.09 6.71 19.07
C ILE A 647 -6.27 7.88 20.04
N LEU A 648 -6.80 9.02 19.58
CA LEU A 648 -7.08 10.16 20.47
C LEU A 648 -8.07 9.77 21.58
N GLY A 649 -9.16 9.08 21.23
CA GLY A 649 -10.11 8.56 22.20
C GLY A 649 -9.49 7.51 23.13
N LEU A 650 -8.76 6.55 22.57
CA LEU A 650 -8.07 5.51 23.34
C LEU A 650 -7.08 6.12 24.34
N PHE A 651 -6.33 7.15 23.94
CA PHE A 651 -5.38 7.85 24.80
C PHE A 651 -6.07 8.50 25.99
N ILE A 652 -7.16 9.25 25.75
CA ILE A 652 -7.96 9.89 26.79
C ILE A 652 -8.54 8.84 27.75
N MET A 653 -9.01 7.71 27.21
CA MET A 653 -9.65 6.64 27.99
C MET A 653 -8.66 5.60 28.56
N SER A 654 -7.37 5.71 28.26
CA SER A 654 -6.34 4.73 28.65
C SER A 654 -6.25 4.51 30.17
N GLY A 655 -6.53 5.54 30.96
CA GLY A 655 -6.55 5.45 32.43
C GLY A 655 -7.59 4.48 32.97
N GLU A 656 -8.75 4.44 32.32
CA GLU A 656 -9.88 3.59 32.69
C GLU A 656 -9.61 2.13 32.31
N VAL A 657 -9.17 1.90 31.07
CA VAL A 657 -8.78 0.55 30.59
C VAL A 657 -7.70 -0.07 31.47
N ALA A 658 -6.70 0.72 31.88
CA ALA A 658 -5.65 0.22 32.75
C ALA A 658 -6.15 -0.14 34.16
N ASN A 659 -7.16 0.57 34.67
CA ASN A 659 -7.79 0.23 35.95
C ASN A 659 -8.62 -1.05 35.83
N ASP A 660 -9.42 -1.17 34.76
CA ASP A 660 -10.20 -2.37 34.48
C ASP A 660 -9.29 -3.60 34.35
N LEU A 661 -8.17 -3.48 33.62
CA LEU A 661 -7.17 -4.54 33.49
C LEU A 661 -6.62 -4.98 34.85
N LYS A 662 -6.31 -4.03 35.74
CA LYS A 662 -5.82 -4.33 37.09
C LYS A 662 -6.86 -5.12 37.89
N LEU A 663 -8.13 -4.69 37.85
CA LEU A 663 -9.22 -5.35 38.56
C LEU A 663 -9.52 -6.74 37.98
N TYR A 664 -9.59 -6.86 36.65
CA TYR A 664 -9.78 -8.12 35.95
C TYR A 664 -8.72 -9.15 36.33
N LEU A 665 -7.43 -8.79 36.26
CA LEU A 665 -6.33 -9.70 36.61
C LEU A 665 -6.36 -10.12 38.09
N ALA A 666 -6.79 -9.24 38.99
CA ALA A 666 -6.98 -9.59 40.40
C ALA A 666 -8.08 -10.64 40.57
N ARG A 667 -9.21 -10.47 39.87
CA ARG A 667 -10.33 -11.42 39.88
C ARG A 667 -9.97 -12.77 39.27
N VAL A 668 -9.26 -12.79 38.13
CA VAL A 668 -8.72 -14.02 37.54
C VAL A 668 -7.78 -14.74 38.52
N LYS A 669 -6.89 -14.01 39.20
CA LYS A 669 -5.95 -14.59 40.17
C LYS A 669 -6.65 -15.15 41.41
N SER A 670 -7.70 -14.47 41.89
CA SER A 670 -8.49 -14.90 43.04
C SER A 670 -9.40 -16.11 42.75
N GLY A 671 -9.65 -16.42 41.48
CA GLY A 671 -10.57 -17.47 41.05
C GLY A 671 -12.04 -17.04 41.01
N GLU A 672 -12.34 -15.75 41.21
CA GLU A 672 -13.69 -15.18 41.03
C GLU A 672 -14.18 -15.38 39.59
N ILE A 673 -13.31 -15.13 38.61
CA ILE A 673 -13.54 -15.52 37.21
C ILE A 673 -13.22 -17.00 37.08
N ARG A 674 -14.28 -17.81 37.04
CA ARG A 674 -14.20 -19.27 37.02
C ARG A 674 -13.75 -19.78 35.66
N LYS A 675 -13.06 -20.91 35.68
CA LYS A 675 -12.76 -21.68 34.47
C LYS A 675 -13.92 -22.63 34.21
N PHE A 676 -14.50 -22.53 33.03
CA PHE A 676 -15.46 -23.50 32.50
C PHE A 676 -14.70 -24.56 31.69
N LYS A 677 -15.25 -25.77 31.62
CA LYS A 677 -14.53 -26.96 31.17
C LYS A 677 -14.74 -27.24 29.70
#